data_AF-A0A8H7VSB0-F1
#
_entry.id   AF-A0A8H7VSB0-F1
#
_cell.length_a   1.000
_cell.length_b   1.000
_cell.length_c   1.000
_cell.angle_alpha   90.00
_cell.angle_beta   90.00
_cell.angle_gamma   90.00
#
_symmetry.space_group_name_H-M   'P 1'
#
loop_
_entity.id
_entity.type
_entity.pdbx_description
1 polymer ?
#
loop_
_entity_poly.entity_id
_entity_poly.type
_entity_poly.pdbx_seq_one_letter_code
_entity_poly.pdbx_strand_id
1 'polypeptide(L)'
;MSVLAKVSAPFRLAIVGSGPAGFYTAHRLLKEWPNTTIDMFDSLPVPHGLVRFGVAPDHPEVKNVMSTFDRVAEDDRFRFLGNVTIGKNISIKELQNNFDAVLLSYGASEDRKMNILGENTYGVESARSFVGWYNGHPDYRNLQLPLDDTDTAVVVGQGNVALDIARILLSPIDQLRKTDITEYALETLSKSRIKHVHVVGRRGPVQVSFTSKELREQMALPGVQFNANMDYIKQEITDSQAIISKNRPLKRLMSLLEKGSPTKQADKSWTAQFLRSPVEVIKHANENRVKGIMYEINRLEGSLGQRKAVGTGEYESQECGVILTSIGYKSVPIEGIPFDTRQGRVPNKFGKIVQDDKELDGMYTSGWLKRGPTGVIVTTMTDAYETADTIVDDLKNGKPMLKPTHNDITELLQRRHVQPVSYKDWKKIEAAEFDMGRKLDQQLDNLKLYKYSSIDRSLLTKYVLRHYWDVTVKLFPLNMAPNLITLTGLFFMIFNVILVFIYNPTMEATDAGPAWIYYSFALGLWLYSTFDNVDGRQARRTGTSSPLGELFDHGCDAINCSFGAIIQTSALGLGHTKYGVVIYAIATIGFYLSTIEEYHTGTLYLGYLNVPTEGVCILCIMYVVSGIYGPQVWQAPVNASFNNLPTLLENATWIDIYMWFIAIMFVFTHVPVCFYAMYKACRANNKPYIQSMIWDNWAIVVYIASYYLWITSPHSYILSNEHFAIYLLAIGIVFGRICSKIILAHLTKSESPMPTGLLIPLVLGAFVTNLPIYTPIEPIFTAEAEYIYIVGYFLLALVLYLRWAVLVIDSICTYLGIQCLIIPEQHTKDH
;
A
#
# COMPACT_ATOMS: atom_id res chain seq x y z
N MET A 1 -57.38 7.65 42.08
CA MET A 1 -57.60 7.53 40.62
C MET A 1 -56.70 8.53 39.93
N SER A 2 -55.76 8.02 39.14
CA SER A 2 -54.70 8.73 38.44
C SER A 2 -55.24 9.45 37.20
N VAL A 3 -54.99 10.75 37.09
CA VAL A 3 -55.09 11.47 35.83
C VAL A 3 -53.80 11.20 35.07
N LEU A 4 -53.93 10.47 33.95
CA LEU A 4 -52.86 10.21 32.98
C LEU A 4 -52.21 11.52 32.54
N ALA A 5 -50.94 11.73 32.89
CA ALA A 5 -50.12 12.77 32.29
C ALA A 5 -50.02 12.47 30.78
N LYS A 6 -50.56 13.34 29.94
CA LYS A 6 -50.32 13.34 28.49
C LYS A 6 -48.81 13.44 28.27
N VAL A 7 -48.17 12.34 27.88
CA VAL A 7 -46.78 12.35 27.43
C VAL A 7 -46.72 13.21 26.16
N SER A 8 -46.10 14.38 26.24
CA SER A 8 -45.87 15.23 25.07
C SER A 8 -45.00 14.48 24.06
N ALA A 9 -45.38 14.51 22.77
CA ALA A 9 -44.57 13.93 21.72
C ALA A 9 -43.11 14.47 21.78
N PRO A 10 -42.10 13.62 21.50
CA PRO A 10 -40.71 14.05 21.53
C PRO A 10 -40.43 15.08 20.43
N PHE A 11 -39.56 16.04 20.74
CA PHE A 11 -39.04 17.00 19.75
C PHE A 11 -38.08 16.30 18.79
N ARG A 12 -38.39 16.28 17.49
CA ARG A 12 -37.62 15.62 16.45
C ARG A 12 -36.73 16.62 15.71
N LEU A 13 -35.42 16.45 15.82
CA LEU A 13 -34.43 17.26 15.11
C LEU A 13 -33.74 16.46 14.00
N ALA A 14 -33.72 17.00 12.78
CA ALA A 14 -32.81 16.53 11.73
C ALA A 14 -31.51 17.34 11.77
N ILE A 15 -30.36 16.67 11.75
CA ILE A 15 -29.03 17.30 11.64
C ILE A 15 -28.42 16.92 10.29
N VAL A 16 -28.03 17.91 9.50
CA VAL A 16 -27.40 17.69 8.18
C VAL A 16 -25.88 17.90 8.29
N GLY A 17 -25.13 16.81 8.25
CA GLY A 17 -23.68 16.74 8.36
C GLY A 17 -23.22 16.24 9.72
N SER A 18 -22.36 15.21 9.71
CA SER A 18 -21.86 14.52 10.91
C SER A 18 -20.44 14.93 11.34
N GLY A 19 -20.04 16.16 11.00
CA GLY A 19 -18.82 16.76 11.54
C GLY A 19 -18.96 17.19 13.01
N PRO A 20 -17.91 17.83 13.58
CA PRO A 20 -17.93 18.31 14.96
C PRO A 20 -19.13 19.19 15.30
N ALA A 21 -19.55 20.05 14.37
CA ALA A 21 -20.67 20.96 14.58
C ALA A 21 -21.98 20.21 14.84
N GLY A 22 -22.28 19.18 14.04
CA GLY A 22 -23.48 18.35 14.21
C GLY A 22 -23.43 17.57 15.52
N PHE A 23 -22.33 16.87 15.80
CA PHE A 23 -22.20 16.08 17.03
C PHE A 23 -22.20 16.90 18.31
N TYR A 24 -21.53 18.05 18.34
CA TYR A 24 -21.54 18.90 19.54
C TYR A 24 -22.90 19.56 19.78
N THR A 25 -23.64 19.94 18.73
CA THR A 25 -25.02 20.40 18.89
C THR A 25 -25.91 19.28 19.41
N ALA A 26 -25.80 18.06 18.87
CA ALA A 26 -26.53 16.89 19.36
C ALA A 26 -26.20 16.58 20.83
N HIS A 27 -24.91 16.55 21.19
CA HIS A 27 -24.44 16.29 22.54
C HIS A 27 -25.04 17.25 23.57
N ARG A 28 -25.03 18.55 23.26
CA ARG A 28 -25.58 19.58 24.15
C ARG A 28 -27.11 19.47 24.22
N LEU A 29 -27.78 19.31 23.09
CA LEU A 29 -29.24 19.28 23.03
C LEU A 29 -29.83 18.06 23.77
N LEU A 30 -29.27 16.87 23.57
CA LEU A 30 -29.71 15.64 24.26
C LEU A 30 -29.62 15.73 25.80
N LYS A 31 -28.71 16.58 26.30
CA LYS A 31 -28.52 16.87 27.71
C LYS A 31 -29.49 17.94 28.23
N GLU A 32 -29.64 19.04 27.50
CA GLU A 32 -30.42 20.20 27.96
C GLU A 32 -31.93 20.07 27.69
N TRP A 33 -32.35 19.22 26.73
CA TRP A 33 -33.75 18.91 26.45
C TRP A 33 -33.99 17.41 26.33
N PRO A 34 -34.29 16.70 27.45
CA PRO A 34 -34.33 15.24 27.46
C PRO A 34 -35.37 14.59 26.53
N ASN A 35 -36.49 15.27 26.24
CA ASN A 35 -37.53 14.78 25.33
C ASN A 35 -37.23 15.13 23.86
N THR A 36 -36.01 14.86 23.39
CA THR A 36 -35.54 15.07 22.02
C THR A 36 -35.17 13.75 21.36
N THR A 37 -35.49 13.59 20.08
CA THR A 37 -34.91 12.57 19.20
C THR A 37 -34.18 13.23 18.03
N ILE A 38 -33.05 12.65 17.61
CA ILE A 38 -32.15 13.22 16.61
C ILE A 38 -31.88 12.22 15.50
N ASP A 39 -32.16 12.62 14.26
CA ASP A 39 -31.67 11.93 13.06
C ASP A 39 -30.54 12.75 12.43
N MET A 40 -29.33 12.19 12.39
CA MET A 40 -28.16 12.83 11.78
C MET A 40 -27.84 12.21 10.43
N PHE A 41 -27.85 13.04 9.38
CA PHE A 41 -27.60 12.64 8.00
C PHE A 41 -26.18 12.99 7.59
N ASP A 42 -25.52 12.11 6.84
CA ASP A 42 -24.25 12.40 6.19
C ASP A 42 -24.21 11.84 4.77
N SER A 43 -23.60 12.57 3.84
CA SER A 43 -23.40 12.12 2.46
C SER A 43 -22.45 10.92 2.38
N LEU A 44 -21.49 10.82 3.30
CA LEU A 44 -20.54 9.70 3.35
C LEU A 44 -21.10 8.56 4.21
N PRO A 45 -20.70 7.31 3.94
CA PRO A 45 -21.06 6.17 4.78
C PRO A 45 -20.41 6.22 6.17
N VAL A 46 -19.39 7.07 6.36
CA VAL A 46 -18.61 7.18 7.59
C VAL A 46 -18.75 8.60 8.18
N PRO A 47 -18.89 8.73 9.52
CA PRO A 47 -19.12 10.01 10.17
C PRO A 47 -17.84 10.81 10.42
N HIS A 48 -17.96 11.86 11.24
CA HIS A 48 -16.88 12.68 11.86
C HIS A 48 -16.29 13.77 10.95
N GLY A 49 -16.61 13.79 9.66
CA GLY A 49 -16.22 14.85 8.72
C GLY A 49 -14.71 15.15 8.76
N LEU A 50 -14.34 16.42 8.92
CA LEU A 50 -12.94 16.85 8.91
C LEU A 50 -12.10 16.34 10.12
N VAL A 51 -12.70 15.76 11.16
CA VAL A 51 -11.89 15.07 12.18
C VAL A 51 -11.22 13.84 11.58
N ARG A 52 -11.91 13.14 10.68
CA ARG A 52 -11.36 12.01 9.93
C ARG A 52 -10.60 12.47 8.69
N PHE A 53 -11.21 13.33 7.89
CA PHE A 53 -10.71 13.67 6.55
C PHE A 53 -9.85 14.94 6.46
N GLY A 54 -9.74 15.71 7.55
CA GLY A 54 -9.05 17.00 7.57
C GLY A 54 -7.85 17.03 8.50
N VAL A 55 -8.02 16.61 9.76
CA VAL A 55 -6.94 16.51 10.75
C VAL A 55 -5.83 15.63 10.20
N ALA A 56 -4.59 16.12 10.25
CA ALA A 56 -3.43 15.41 9.73
C ALA A 56 -3.22 14.07 10.45
N PRO A 57 -2.71 13.04 9.76
CA PRO A 57 -2.53 11.70 10.32
C PRO A 57 -1.48 11.65 11.44
N ASP A 58 -0.56 12.62 11.46
CA ASP A 58 0.42 12.82 12.53
C ASP A 58 -0.09 13.66 13.71
N HIS A 59 -1.39 13.98 13.74
CA HIS A 59 -2.12 14.58 14.87
C HIS A 59 -3.23 13.67 15.42
N PRO A 60 -2.94 12.40 15.77
CA PRO A 60 -3.96 11.47 16.24
C PRO A 60 -4.66 11.96 17.53
N GLU A 61 -3.98 12.74 18.37
CA GLU A 61 -4.53 13.26 19.62
C GLU A 61 -5.69 14.24 19.41
N VAL A 62 -5.72 14.92 18.26
CA VAL A 62 -6.83 15.82 17.89
C VAL A 62 -8.08 15.00 17.50
N LYS A 63 -7.89 13.77 16.98
CA LYS A 63 -8.97 12.86 16.61
C LYS A 63 -9.68 12.24 17.83
N ASN A 64 -9.11 12.33 19.03
CA ASN A 64 -9.69 11.81 20.29
C ASN A 64 -11.08 12.37 20.63
N VAL A 65 -11.49 13.49 20.04
CA VAL A 65 -12.85 14.03 20.18
C VAL A 65 -13.93 13.05 19.71
N MET A 66 -13.59 12.10 18.82
CA MET A 66 -14.48 11.04 18.36
C MET A 66 -15.07 10.23 19.54
N SER A 67 -14.35 10.04 20.65
CA SER A 67 -14.89 9.41 21.87
C SER A 67 -16.13 10.10 22.45
N THR A 68 -16.29 11.41 22.20
CA THR A 68 -17.51 12.15 22.57
C THR A 68 -18.63 11.92 21.58
N PHE A 69 -18.30 11.74 20.30
CA PHE A 69 -19.26 11.49 19.24
C PHE A 69 -19.83 10.07 19.34
N ASP A 70 -18.99 9.09 19.67
CA ASP A 70 -19.39 7.72 19.98
C ASP A 70 -20.43 7.69 21.12
N ARG A 71 -20.18 8.43 22.21
CA ARG A 71 -21.14 8.56 23.32
C ARG A 71 -22.48 9.18 22.93
N VAL A 72 -22.50 10.09 21.96
CA VAL A 72 -23.76 10.62 21.41
C VAL A 72 -24.47 9.54 20.60
N ALA A 73 -23.71 8.77 19.82
CA ALA A 73 -24.27 7.74 18.95
C ALA A 73 -24.78 6.50 19.69
N GLU A 74 -24.35 6.29 20.93
CA GLU A 74 -24.84 5.26 21.85
C GLU A 74 -26.20 5.62 22.51
N ASP A 75 -26.66 6.86 22.40
CA ASP A 75 -27.95 7.29 22.98
C ASP A 75 -29.12 6.73 22.15
N ASP A 76 -30.07 6.05 22.79
CA ASP A 76 -31.26 5.48 22.12
C ASP A 76 -32.11 6.52 21.38
N ARG A 77 -31.97 7.80 21.73
CA ARG A 77 -32.67 8.93 21.09
C ARG A 77 -31.95 9.44 19.84
N PHE A 78 -30.78 8.92 19.51
CA PHE A 78 -29.97 9.33 18.38
C PHE A 78 -29.92 8.25 17.30
N ARG A 79 -30.01 8.67 16.04
CA ARG A 79 -29.86 7.80 14.88
C ARG A 79 -28.97 8.45 13.83
N PHE A 80 -27.93 7.73 13.42
CA PHE A 80 -27.09 8.11 12.29
C PHE A 80 -27.60 7.48 10.99
N LEU A 81 -27.63 8.27 9.93
CA LEU A 81 -28.05 7.92 8.58
C LEU A 81 -26.96 8.39 7.59
N GLY A 82 -25.85 7.66 7.53
CA GLY A 82 -24.78 7.88 6.55
C GLY A 82 -25.16 7.42 5.15
N ASN A 83 -24.38 7.81 4.14
CA ASN A 83 -24.66 7.55 2.73
C ASN A 83 -26.00 8.16 2.24
N VAL A 84 -26.42 9.27 2.86
CA VAL A 84 -27.64 10.02 2.52
C VAL A 84 -27.27 11.48 2.23
N THR A 85 -27.24 11.84 0.96
CA THR A 85 -26.93 13.20 0.52
C THR A 85 -28.19 14.07 0.51
N ILE A 86 -28.26 15.03 1.43
CA ILE A 86 -29.33 16.04 1.45
C ILE A 86 -29.16 17.01 0.27
N GLY A 87 -30.25 17.31 -0.42
CA GLY A 87 -30.27 18.02 -1.71
C GLY A 87 -30.25 17.10 -2.93
N LYS A 88 -29.92 15.81 -2.77
CA LYS A 88 -29.92 14.81 -3.86
C LYS A 88 -30.85 13.63 -3.57
N ASN A 89 -30.60 12.92 -2.48
CA ASN A 89 -31.41 11.77 -2.06
C ASN A 89 -32.71 12.20 -1.37
N ILE A 90 -32.62 13.24 -0.53
CA ILE A 90 -33.74 13.85 0.20
C ILE A 90 -33.62 15.37 0.04
N SER A 91 -34.71 16.04 -0.32
CA SER A 91 -34.74 17.51 -0.39
C SER A 91 -34.86 18.15 1.01
N ILE A 92 -34.44 19.40 1.14
CA ILE A 92 -34.63 20.16 2.39
C ILE A 92 -36.11 20.24 2.77
N LYS A 93 -37.01 20.40 1.78
CA LYS A 93 -38.44 20.48 2.03
C LYS A 93 -39.00 19.20 2.64
N GLU A 94 -38.49 18.05 2.22
CA GLU A 94 -38.86 16.76 2.80
C GLU A 94 -38.38 16.63 4.24
N LEU A 95 -37.17 17.10 4.58
CA LEU A 95 -36.76 17.19 5.99
C LEU A 95 -37.70 18.10 6.78
N GLN A 96 -38.04 19.27 6.23
CA GLN A 96 -38.93 20.22 6.89
C GLN A 96 -40.34 19.66 7.16
N ASN A 97 -40.81 18.73 6.32
CA ASN A 97 -42.11 18.08 6.48
C ASN A 97 -42.08 16.89 7.47
N ASN A 98 -40.91 16.45 7.93
CA ASN A 98 -40.77 15.24 8.77
C ASN A 98 -40.21 15.50 10.18
N PHE A 99 -39.63 16.68 10.42
CA PHE A 99 -38.99 17.06 11.67
C PHE A 99 -39.54 18.38 12.21
N ASP A 100 -39.50 18.56 13.53
CA ASP A 100 -39.90 19.81 14.19
C ASP A 100 -38.85 20.92 13.97
N ALA A 101 -37.59 20.52 13.77
CA ALA A 101 -36.52 21.42 13.39
C ALA A 101 -35.49 20.75 12.47
N VAL A 102 -34.74 21.57 11.73
CA VAL A 102 -33.59 21.15 10.92
C VAL A 102 -32.37 22.01 11.29
N LEU A 103 -31.27 21.35 11.63
CA LEU A 103 -29.97 21.95 11.83
C LEU A 103 -29.06 21.67 10.62
N LEU A 104 -28.54 22.73 10.01
CA LEU A 104 -27.56 22.64 8.93
C LEU A 104 -26.13 22.81 9.47
N SER A 105 -25.36 21.73 9.40
CA SER A 105 -23.99 21.64 9.91
C SER A 105 -23.01 20.99 8.90
N TYR A 106 -23.30 21.09 7.60
CA TYR A 106 -22.55 20.45 6.51
C TYR A 106 -21.21 21.15 6.17
N GLY A 107 -20.78 22.11 6.99
CA GLY A 107 -19.46 22.74 6.90
C GLY A 107 -19.24 23.53 5.61
N ALA A 108 -18.01 23.51 5.11
CA ALA A 108 -17.60 24.19 3.88
C ALA A 108 -17.00 23.16 2.93
N SER A 109 -17.70 22.86 1.82
CA SER A 109 -17.35 21.76 0.90
C SER A 109 -16.54 22.18 -0.34
N GLU A 110 -16.39 23.47 -0.60
CA GLU A 110 -15.64 24.01 -1.74
C GLU A 110 -14.35 24.73 -1.33
N ASP A 111 -13.42 24.83 -2.28
CA ASP A 111 -12.18 25.59 -2.15
C ASP A 111 -12.35 27.02 -2.67
N ARG A 112 -11.67 27.98 -2.04
CA ARG A 112 -11.51 29.31 -2.63
C ARG A 112 -10.50 29.24 -3.77
N LYS A 113 -10.88 29.78 -4.92
CA LYS A 113 -10.01 29.94 -6.08
C LYS A 113 -9.12 31.18 -5.94
N MET A 114 -7.90 31.07 -6.46
CA MET A 114 -6.97 32.20 -6.61
C MET A 114 -7.48 33.20 -7.65
N ASN A 115 -8.21 32.72 -8.67
CA ASN A 115 -8.69 33.48 -9.82
C ASN A 115 -7.54 34.11 -10.62
N ILE A 116 -6.54 33.30 -10.93
CA ILE A 116 -5.35 33.71 -11.70
C ILE A 116 -5.20 32.89 -12.98
N LEU A 117 -4.41 33.39 -13.92
CA LEU A 117 -4.10 32.66 -15.15
C LEU A 117 -3.33 31.37 -14.82
N GLY A 118 -3.75 30.26 -15.43
CA GLY A 118 -3.10 28.96 -15.26
C GLY A 118 -3.47 28.19 -13.99
N GLU A 119 -4.46 28.62 -13.21
CA GLU A 119 -4.91 27.92 -11.98
C GLU A 119 -5.37 26.46 -12.21
N ASN A 120 -5.79 26.09 -13.43
CA ASN A 120 -6.20 24.71 -13.77
C ASN A 120 -5.07 23.88 -14.42
N THR A 121 -3.81 24.24 -14.20
CA THR A 121 -2.64 23.53 -14.74
C THR A 121 -2.35 22.28 -13.92
N TYR A 122 -1.93 21.17 -14.55
CA TYR A 122 -1.56 19.96 -13.84
C TYR A 122 -0.37 20.20 -12.89
N GLY A 123 -0.57 19.89 -11.62
CA GLY A 123 0.33 20.24 -10.51
C GLY A 123 -0.16 21.41 -9.65
N VAL A 124 -1.26 22.08 -10.02
CA VAL A 124 -1.98 23.01 -9.14
C VAL A 124 -3.15 22.28 -8.50
N GLU A 125 -3.10 22.09 -7.18
CA GLU A 125 -4.15 21.41 -6.44
C GLU A 125 -4.60 22.21 -5.23
N SER A 126 -5.81 21.94 -4.75
CA SER A 126 -6.29 22.57 -3.53
C SER A 126 -5.73 21.88 -2.29
N ALA A 127 -5.60 22.64 -1.20
CA ALA A 127 -5.28 22.05 0.10
C ALA A 127 -6.29 20.97 0.49
N ARG A 128 -7.59 21.16 0.17
CA ARG A 128 -8.63 20.16 0.45
C ARG A 128 -8.37 18.82 -0.22
N SER A 129 -8.08 18.86 -1.52
CA SER A 129 -7.91 17.65 -2.34
C SER A 129 -6.67 16.89 -1.90
N PHE A 130 -5.55 17.59 -1.69
CA PHE A 130 -4.32 17.00 -1.16
C PHE A 130 -4.53 16.40 0.25
N VAL A 131 -5.17 17.13 1.16
CA VAL A 131 -5.47 16.67 2.52
C VAL A 131 -6.42 15.48 2.52
N GLY A 132 -7.49 15.56 1.74
CA GLY A 132 -8.45 14.47 1.59
C GLY A 132 -7.83 13.23 0.95
N TRP A 133 -6.90 13.40 0.01
CA TRP A 133 -6.14 12.30 -0.60
C TRP A 133 -5.33 11.53 0.44
N TYR A 134 -4.50 12.19 1.24
CA TYR A 134 -3.70 11.46 2.23
C TYR A 134 -4.54 10.93 3.41
N ASN A 135 -5.70 11.53 3.70
CA ASN A 135 -6.62 11.11 4.77
C ASN A 135 -7.71 10.12 4.31
N GLY A 136 -7.68 9.65 3.06
CA GLY A 136 -8.62 8.61 2.60
C GLY A 136 -10.04 9.07 2.32
N HIS A 137 -10.23 10.35 2.01
CA HIS A 137 -11.51 10.84 1.51
C HIS A 137 -11.82 10.21 0.14
N PRO A 138 -12.99 9.57 -0.06
CA PRO A 138 -13.27 8.77 -1.26
C PRO A 138 -13.10 9.54 -2.58
N ASP A 139 -13.54 10.80 -2.63
CA ASP A 139 -13.47 11.64 -3.84
C ASP A 139 -12.04 11.92 -4.33
N TYR A 140 -11.03 11.80 -3.45
CA TYR A 140 -9.64 12.15 -3.77
C TYR A 140 -8.71 10.94 -3.85
N ARG A 141 -9.23 9.71 -3.73
CA ARG A 141 -8.41 8.47 -3.77
C ARG A 141 -7.50 8.40 -5.01
N ASN A 142 -8.02 8.83 -6.15
CA ASN A 142 -7.34 8.71 -7.44
C ASN A 142 -6.57 9.98 -7.83
N LEU A 143 -6.43 10.96 -6.92
CA LEU A 143 -5.70 12.20 -7.16
C LEU A 143 -4.25 11.88 -7.58
N GLN A 144 -3.83 12.41 -8.73
CA GLN A 144 -2.48 12.23 -9.27
C GLN A 144 -1.65 13.47 -8.96
N LEU A 145 -0.55 13.29 -8.25
CA LEU A 145 0.33 14.38 -7.83
C LEU A 145 1.73 14.18 -8.42
N PRO A 146 2.30 15.18 -9.11
CA PRO A 146 3.62 15.04 -9.71
C PRO A 146 4.69 15.39 -8.66
N LEU A 147 4.98 14.43 -7.78
CA LEU A 147 5.93 14.58 -6.67
C LEU A 147 7.31 13.99 -6.99
N ASP A 148 7.45 13.20 -8.05
CA ASP A 148 8.63 12.40 -8.39
C ASP A 148 9.57 13.05 -9.42
N ASP A 149 9.14 14.14 -10.06
CA ASP A 149 9.88 14.88 -11.09
C ASP A 149 10.37 16.27 -10.64
N THR A 150 10.07 16.68 -9.40
CA THR A 150 10.37 18.01 -8.87
C THR A 150 10.85 17.96 -7.42
N ASP A 151 11.69 18.92 -7.03
CA ASP A 151 12.19 19.06 -5.66
C ASP A 151 11.49 20.18 -4.86
N THR A 152 10.64 20.98 -5.52
CA THR A 152 10.10 22.21 -4.92
C THR A 152 8.58 22.27 -5.06
N ALA A 153 7.91 22.46 -3.92
CA ALA A 153 6.47 22.71 -3.82
C ALA A 153 6.19 24.10 -3.23
N VAL A 154 5.16 24.76 -3.73
CA VAL A 154 4.64 26.03 -3.20
C VAL A 154 3.30 25.78 -2.53
N VAL A 155 3.13 26.24 -1.30
CA VAL A 155 1.86 26.27 -0.58
C VAL A 155 1.41 27.71 -0.46
N VAL A 156 0.32 28.07 -1.15
CA VAL A 156 -0.23 29.43 -1.13
C VAL A 156 -1.19 29.55 0.06
N GLY A 157 -0.81 30.35 1.06
CA GLY A 157 -1.55 30.52 2.31
C GLY A 157 -0.68 30.24 3.53
N GLN A 158 -0.98 30.91 4.64
CA GLN A 158 -0.22 30.80 5.91
C GLN A 158 -1.16 30.49 7.08
N GLY A 159 -1.91 29.39 6.96
CA GLY A 159 -2.75 28.82 8.01
C GLY A 159 -2.22 27.46 8.50
N ASN A 160 -2.90 26.85 9.48
CA ASN A 160 -2.51 25.53 10.00
C ASN A 160 -2.47 24.46 8.90
N VAL A 161 -3.47 24.43 8.02
CA VAL A 161 -3.52 23.48 6.89
C VAL A 161 -2.29 23.63 5.98
N ALA A 162 -1.76 24.83 5.80
CA ALA A 162 -0.54 25.04 5.01
C ALA A 162 0.69 24.41 5.69
N LEU A 163 0.75 24.45 7.02
CA LEU A 163 1.80 23.77 7.78
C LEU A 163 1.61 22.25 7.79
N ASP A 164 0.38 21.75 7.84
CA ASP A 164 0.10 20.32 7.73
C ASP A 164 0.58 19.76 6.38
N ILE A 165 0.27 20.46 5.29
CA ILE A 165 0.77 20.11 3.95
C ILE A 165 2.30 20.11 3.91
N ALA A 166 2.94 21.18 4.41
CA ALA A 166 4.39 21.26 4.43
C ALA A 166 5.03 20.14 5.26
N ARG A 167 4.40 19.77 6.39
CA ARG A 167 4.86 18.70 7.25
C ARG A 167 4.75 17.34 6.56
N ILE A 168 3.60 17.01 5.97
CA ILE A 168 3.40 15.74 5.25
C ILE A 168 4.37 15.58 4.09
N LEU A 169 4.65 16.65 3.32
CA LEU A 169 5.62 16.59 2.21
C LEU A 169 7.07 16.40 2.67
N LEU A 170 7.43 16.89 3.86
CA LEU A 170 8.82 16.93 4.32
C LEU A 170 9.17 15.84 5.35
N SER A 171 8.16 15.29 6.04
CA SER A 171 8.32 14.25 7.07
C SER A 171 9.07 13.01 6.55
N PRO A 172 9.87 12.36 7.41
CA PRO A 172 10.41 11.04 7.10
C PRO A 172 9.30 10.00 6.91
N ILE A 173 9.41 9.19 5.86
CA ILE A 173 8.37 8.20 5.49
C ILE A 173 8.14 7.18 6.62
N ASP A 174 9.19 6.80 7.36
CA ASP A 174 9.07 5.84 8.47
C ASP A 174 8.26 6.37 9.66
N GLN A 175 8.14 7.69 9.79
CA GLN A 175 7.26 8.29 10.79
C GLN A 175 5.81 8.25 10.31
N LEU A 176 5.58 8.62 9.05
CA LEU A 176 4.23 8.60 8.45
C LEU A 176 3.66 7.19 8.37
N ARG A 177 4.50 6.15 8.15
CA ARG A 177 4.10 4.74 8.10
C ARG A 177 3.40 4.25 9.38
N LYS A 178 3.61 4.93 10.52
CA LYS A 178 3.01 4.60 11.83
C LYS A 178 1.70 5.35 12.11
N THR A 179 1.19 6.07 11.13
CA THR A 179 -0.03 6.89 11.25
C THR A 179 -1.18 6.27 10.47
N ASP A 180 -2.37 6.88 10.51
CA ASP A 180 -3.53 6.46 9.71
C ASP A 180 -3.53 7.04 8.28
N ILE A 181 -2.36 7.50 7.78
CA ILE A 181 -2.20 7.92 6.39
C ILE A 181 -2.48 6.76 5.42
N THR A 182 -3.08 7.05 4.27
CA THR A 182 -3.41 6.01 3.30
C THR A 182 -2.17 5.38 2.66
N GLU A 183 -2.24 4.07 2.40
CA GLU A 183 -1.14 3.32 1.78
C GLU A 183 -0.72 3.89 0.42
N TYR A 184 -1.69 4.32 -0.42
CA TYR A 184 -1.40 4.90 -1.73
C TYR A 184 -0.73 6.29 -1.62
N ALA A 185 -1.07 7.08 -0.59
CA ALA A 185 -0.41 8.35 -0.36
C ALA A 185 1.02 8.12 0.16
N LEU A 186 1.21 7.15 1.06
CA LEU A 186 2.52 6.75 1.55
C LEU A 186 3.41 6.23 0.40
N GLU A 187 2.87 5.41 -0.52
CA GLU A 187 3.60 4.95 -1.70
C GLU A 187 4.04 6.13 -2.58
N THR A 188 3.15 7.09 -2.83
CA THR A 188 3.46 8.28 -3.63
C THR A 188 4.51 9.16 -2.94
N LEU A 189 4.36 9.40 -1.64
CA LEU A 189 5.31 10.17 -0.84
C LEU A 189 6.68 9.48 -0.75
N SER A 190 6.74 8.14 -0.74
CA SER A 190 8.01 7.40 -0.73
C SER A 190 8.85 7.62 -2.00
N LYS A 191 8.21 7.97 -3.11
CA LYS A 191 8.84 8.30 -4.40
C LYS A 191 9.06 9.81 -4.58
N SER A 192 8.56 10.62 -3.64
CA SER A 192 8.64 12.07 -3.70
C SER A 192 10.09 12.55 -3.71
N ARG A 193 10.41 13.45 -4.63
CA ARG A 193 11.68 14.17 -4.68
C ARG A 193 11.61 15.54 -4.02
N ILE A 194 10.45 15.93 -3.47
CA ILE A 194 10.26 17.22 -2.78
C ILE A 194 11.24 17.34 -1.61
N LYS A 195 12.06 18.38 -1.68
CA LYS A 195 13.01 18.80 -0.64
C LYS A 195 12.67 20.18 -0.10
N HIS A 196 12.08 21.05 -0.91
CA HIS A 196 11.86 22.45 -0.58
C HIS A 196 10.37 22.80 -0.63
N VAL A 197 9.81 23.31 0.46
CA VAL A 197 8.41 23.78 0.52
C VAL A 197 8.34 25.26 0.82
N HIS A 198 7.79 26.06 -0.08
CA HIS A 198 7.60 27.51 0.08
C HIS A 198 6.18 27.79 0.58
N VAL A 199 6.04 28.30 1.81
CA VAL A 199 4.76 28.66 2.41
C VAL A 199 4.55 30.17 2.27
N VAL A 200 3.69 30.54 1.33
CA VAL A 200 3.61 31.90 0.78
C VAL A 200 2.40 32.65 1.32
N GLY A 201 2.62 33.82 1.89
CA GLY A 201 1.58 34.70 2.40
C GLY A 201 1.57 36.06 1.73
N ARG A 202 0.38 36.55 1.40
CA ARG A 202 0.19 37.91 0.86
C ARG A 202 0.47 39.03 1.87
N ARG A 203 0.50 38.73 3.17
CA ARG A 203 0.74 39.70 4.27
C ARG A 203 2.06 39.40 5.00
N GLY A 204 2.35 40.16 6.04
CA GLY A 204 3.53 40.01 6.89
C GLY A 204 3.35 38.98 8.01
N PRO A 205 4.43 38.72 8.79
CA PRO A 205 4.47 37.69 9.83
C PRO A 205 3.45 37.91 10.94
N VAL A 206 3.11 39.15 11.28
CA VAL A 206 2.14 39.46 12.35
C VAL A 206 0.70 39.09 11.94
N GLN A 207 0.43 38.85 10.65
CA GLN A 207 -0.91 38.52 10.13
C GLN A 207 -1.08 37.05 9.72
N VAL A 208 -0.13 36.18 10.07
CA VAL A 208 -0.25 34.73 9.86
C VAL A 208 -1.46 34.16 10.61
N SER A 209 -2.00 33.06 10.12
CA SER A 209 -3.19 32.40 10.71
C SER A 209 -2.88 31.04 11.30
N PHE A 210 -1.64 30.53 11.16
CA PHE A 210 -1.20 29.34 11.87
C PHE A 210 -0.97 29.64 13.36
N THR A 211 -1.13 28.62 14.20
CA THR A 211 -1.01 28.72 15.66
C THR A 211 0.36 28.25 16.16
N SER A 212 0.70 28.60 17.41
CA SER A 212 2.03 28.35 17.97
C SER A 212 2.36 26.87 18.20
N LYS A 213 1.36 25.98 18.23
CA LYS A 213 1.58 24.54 18.38
C LYS A 213 2.14 23.97 17.07
N GLU A 214 1.44 24.23 15.98
CA GLU A 214 1.69 23.76 14.63
C GLU A 214 3.01 24.35 14.10
N LEU A 215 3.27 25.64 14.37
CA LEU A 215 4.57 26.23 14.06
C LEU A 215 5.72 25.54 14.82
N ARG A 216 5.53 25.20 16.10
CA ARG A 216 6.57 24.54 16.89
C ARG A 216 6.88 23.16 16.34
N GLU A 217 5.86 22.40 15.97
CA GLU A 217 6.02 21.06 15.37
C GLU A 217 6.71 21.16 14.01
N GLN A 218 6.32 22.11 13.16
CA GLN A 218 6.99 22.36 11.88
C GLN A 218 8.47 22.74 12.06
N MET A 219 8.79 23.57 13.07
CA MET A 219 10.17 23.95 13.39
C MET A 219 10.99 22.79 13.97
N ALA A 220 10.34 21.83 14.63
CA ALA A 220 11.00 20.68 15.25
C ALA A 220 11.14 19.47 14.30
N LEU A 221 10.70 19.59 13.04
CA LEU A 221 10.70 18.50 12.08
C LEU A 221 12.14 17.99 11.83
N PRO A 222 12.44 16.69 12.06
CA PRO A 222 13.80 16.18 11.95
C PRO A 222 14.37 16.32 10.54
N GLY A 223 15.61 16.82 10.43
CA GLY A 223 16.29 16.94 9.15
C GLY A 223 15.68 17.98 8.20
N VAL A 224 14.96 18.98 8.72
CA VAL A 224 14.35 20.05 7.92
C VAL A 224 14.78 21.43 8.42
N GLN A 225 15.36 22.22 7.54
CA GLN A 225 15.76 23.61 7.79
C GLN A 225 14.60 24.59 7.63
N PHE A 226 14.57 25.66 8.44
CA PHE A 226 13.64 26.78 8.29
C PHE A 226 14.35 27.98 7.63
N ASN A 227 13.72 28.55 6.59
CA ASN A 227 14.20 29.73 5.88
C ASN A 227 13.15 30.86 5.91
N ALA A 228 13.59 32.10 6.11
CA ALA A 228 12.77 33.31 5.98
C ALA A 228 13.68 34.55 5.93
N ASN A 229 13.11 35.70 5.53
CA ASN A 229 13.77 37.00 5.75
C ASN A 229 13.69 37.38 7.23
N MET A 230 14.73 37.02 7.99
CA MET A 230 14.78 37.22 9.44
C MET A 230 14.86 38.69 9.84
N ASP A 231 15.46 39.54 9.01
CA ASP A 231 15.54 40.98 9.28
C ASP A 231 14.17 41.64 9.16
N TYR A 232 13.40 41.25 8.14
CA TYR A 232 12.01 41.69 7.99
C TYR A 232 11.13 41.20 9.16
N ILE A 233 11.30 39.96 9.63
CA ILE A 233 10.56 39.45 10.79
C ILE A 233 10.86 40.30 12.03
N LYS A 234 12.13 40.56 12.33
CA LYS A 234 12.54 41.37 13.50
C LYS A 234 12.02 42.80 13.41
N GLN A 235 12.06 43.38 12.21
CA GLN A 235 11.51 44.72 11.97
C GLN A 235 10.00 44.75 12.22
N GLU A 236 9.22 43.85 11.61
CA GLU A 236 7.76 43.84 11.77
C GLU A 236 7.32 43.53 13.22
N ILE A 237 8.09 42.71 13.96
CA ILE A 237 7.90 42.48 15.40
C ILE A 237 8.10 43.79 16.18
N THR A 238 9.17 44.53 15.88
CA THR A 238 9.49 45.81 16.52
C THR A 238 8.38 46.84 16.24
N ASP A 239 7.98 46.97 14.97
CA ASP A 239 6.95 47.91 14.53
C ASP A 239 5.56 47.60 15.11
N SER A 240 5.29 46.33 15.39
CA SER A 240 4.00 45.85 15.91
C SER A 240 3.99 45.58 17.41
N GLN A 241 5.02 46.01 18.14
CA GLN A 241 5.22 45.66 19.56
C GLN A 241 4.03 46.06 20.45
N ALA A 242 3.35 47.16 20.14
CA ALA A 242 2.16 47.64 20.86
C ALA A 242 0.98 46.64 20.81
N ILE A 243 0.82 45.89 19.72
CA ILE A 243 -0.21 44.85 19.58
C ILE A 243 0.30 43.53 20.18
N ILE A 244 1.54 43.15 19.86
CA ILE A 244 2.14 41.88 20.28
C ILE A 244 2.16 41.76 21.80
N SER A 245 2.58 42.81 22.50
CA SER A 245 2.64 42.84 23.97
C SER A 245 1.30 42.60 24.66
N LYS A 246 0.18 42.97 24.03
CA LYS A 246 -1.18 42.81 24.56
C LYS A 246 -1.84 41.48 24.18
N ASN A 247 -1.26 40.73 23.23
CA ASN A 247 -1.81 39.46 22.74
C ASN A 247 -0.83 38.32 23.04
N ARG A 248 -1.04 37.62 24.16
CA ARG A 248 -0.14 36.54 24.63
C ARG A 248 0.05 35.41 23.60
N PRO A 249 -1.00 34.89 22.92
CA PRO A 249 -0.82 33.96 21.80
C PRO A 249 0.09 34.49 20.69
N LEU A 250 -0.16 35.71 20.21
CA LEU A 250 0.63 36.34 19.15
C LEU A 250 2.10 36.54 19.59
N LYS A 251 2.33 36.99 20.83
CA LYS A 251 3.68 37.13 21.40
C LYS A 251 4.48 35.82 21.38
N ARG A 252 3.83 34.71 21.75
CA ARG A 252 4.47 33.38 21.69
C ARG A 252 4.80 32.97 20.27
N LEU A 253 3.89 33.23 19.33
CA LEU A 253 4.08 32.92 17.92
C LEU A 253 5.25 33.69 17.31
N MET A 254 5.30 35.00 17.53
CA MET A 254 6.37 35.86 17.02
C MET A 254 7.74 35.48 17.60
N SER A 255 7.79 35.16 18.90
CA SER A 255 9.02 34.67 19.54
C SER A 255 9.53 33.35 18.94
N LEU A 256 8.64 32.46 18.51
CA LEU A 256 9.04 31.22 17.82
C LEU A 256 9.60 31.51 16.42
N LEU A 257 8.95 32.40 15.65
CA LEU A 257 9.45 32.81 14.33
C LEU A 257 10.82 33.49 14.44
N GLU A 258 10.99 34.41 15.39
CA GLU A 258 12.25 35.12 15.63
C GLU A 258 13.39 34.16 16.03
N LYS A 259 13.08 33.13 16.83
CA LYS A 259 14.06 32.09 17.22
C LYS A 259 14.46 31.19 16.04
N GLY A 260 13.52 30.88 15.15
CA GLY A 260 13.70 29.96 14.03
C GLY A 260 13.86 28.49 14.45
N SER A 261 14.28 27.64 13.50
CA SER A 261 14.49 26.20 13.73
C SER A 261 15.83 25.89 14.43
N PRO A 262 15.90 24.83 15.26
CA PRO A 262 17.15 24.28 15.77
C PRO A 262 18.05 23.74 14.65
N THR A 263 17.48 23.17 13.59
CA THR A 263 18.22 22.65 12.44
C THR A 263 18.67 23.81 11.55
N LYS A 264 19.99 24.03 11.49
CA LYS A 264 20.57 25.15 10.72
C LYS A 264 20.88 24.80 9.27
N GLN A 265 21.21 23.55 9.00
CA GLN A 265 21.54 23.07 7.66
C GLN A 265 20.99 21.65 7.49
N ALA A 266 20.27 21.42 6.41
CA ALA A 266 19.71 20.13 6.04
C ALA A 266 19.38 20.09 4.54
N ASP A 267 19.27 18.89 3.98
CA ASP A 267 18.90 18.69 2.57
C ASP A 267 17.45 19.10 2.27
N LYS A 268 16.58 19.03 3.27
CA LYS A 268 15.18 19.46 3.19
C LYS A 268 14.98 20.80 3.89
N SER A 269 14.09 21.62 3.36
CA SER A 269 13.76 22.91 3.97
C SER A 269 12.31 23.33 3.75
N TRP A 270 11.82 24.19 4.64
CA TRP A 270 10.62 24.98 4.36
C TRP A 270 10.90 26.47 4.53
N THR A 271 10.31 27.27 3.65
CA THR A 271 10.55 28.70 3.55
C THR A 271 9.26 29.48 3.82
N ALA A 272 9.24 30.36 4.82
CA ALA A 272 8.13 31.29 5.01
C ALA A 272 8.36 32.56 4.17
N GLN A 273 7.60 32.71 3.08
CA GLN A 273 7.64 33.88 2.21
C GLN A 273 6.47 34.81 2.54
N PHE A 274 6.78 36.07 2.80
CA PHE A 274 5.80 37.10 3.15
C PHE A 274 5.65 38.11 2.04
N LEU A 275 4.54 38.85 2.06
CA LEU A 275 4.27 39.94 1.12
C LEU A 275 4.31 39.51 -0.35
N ARG A 276 3.71 38.35 -0.68
CA ARG A 276 3.60 37.84 -2.05
C ARG A 276 2.16 37.45 -2.39
N SER A 277 1.61 38.04 -3.43
CA SER A 277 0.31 37.64 -4.00
C SER A 277 0.55 36.88 -5.30
N PRO A 278 -0.02 35.68 -5.49
CA PRO A 278 0.12 34.97 -6.76
C PRO A 278 -0.63 35.71 -7.87
N VAL A 279 -0.05 35.76 -9.07
CA VAL A 279 -0.58 36.50 -10.23
C VAL A 279 -0.79 35.59 -11.43
N GLU A 280 0.11 34.63 -11.64
CA GLU A 280 0.06 33.70 -12.77
C GLU A 280 0.80 32.40 -12.44
N VAL A 281 0.27 31.28 -12.90
CA VAL A 281 0.96 29.99 -12.90
C VAL A 281 1.76 29.85 -14.19
N ILE A 282 3.08 29.70 -14.06
CA ILE A 282 4.00 29.53 -15.19
C ILE A 282 3.96 28.07 -15.61
N LYS A 283 3.68 27.82 -16.90
CA LYS A 283 3.59 26.48 -17.49
C LYS A 283 4.86 26.08 -18.23
N HIS A 284 5.03 24.78 -18.44
CA HIS A 284 5.95 24.27 -19.47
C HIS A 284 5.45 24.68 -20.87
N ALA A 285 6.37 24.95 -21.79
CA ALA A 285 6.05 25.52 -23.11
C ALA A 285 5.12 24.62 -23.96
N ASN A 286 5.26 23.29 -23.82
CA ASN A 286 4.56 22.32 -24.68
C ASN A 286 3.59 21.41 -23.91
N GLU A 287 3.38 21.66 -22.61
CA GLU A 287 2.63 20.75 -21.73
C GLU A 287 1.78 21.56 -20.73
N ASN A 288 0.59 21.06 -20.38
CA ASN A 288 -0.24 21.68 -19.34
C ASN A 288 0.28 21.33 -17.93
N ARG A 289 1.58 21.53 -17.67
CA ARG A 289 2.31 21.18 -16.45
C ARG A 289 2.86 22.45 -15.79
N VAL A 290 2.76 22.54 -14.47
CA VAL A 290 3.36 23.65 -13.69
C VAL A 290 4.89 23.60 -13.80
N LYS A 291 5.48 24.75 -14.14
CA LYS A 291 6.93 25.02 -14.07
C LYS A 291 7.28 25.99 -12.93
N GLY A 292 6.33 26.83 -12.54
CA GLY A 292 6.54 27.82 -11.49
C GLY A 292 5.32 28.68 -11.25
N ILE A 293 5.49 29.71 -10.45
CA ILE A 293 4.46 30.68 -10.11
C ILE A 293 5.05 32.08 -10.05
N MET A 294 4.33 33.04 -10.61
CA MET A 294 4.66 34.46 -10.56
C MET A 294 3.90 35.12 -9.41
N TYR A 295 4.61 35.94 -8.64
CA TYR A 295 4.07 36.75 -7.57
C TYR A 295 4.20 38.23 -7.89
N GLU A 296 3.25 39.02 -7.39
CA GLU A 296 3.44 40.45 -7.16
C GLU A 296 3.93 40.65 -5.72
N ILE A 297 4.96 41.48 -5.56
CA ILE A 297 5.48 41.92 -4.28
C ILE A 297 4.49 42.90 -3.65
N ASN A 298 4.10 42.64 -2.41
CA ASN A 298 3.18 43.50 -1.66
C ASN A 298 3.93 44.41 -0.68
N ARG A 299 3.27 45.51 -0.30
CA ARG A 299 3.53 46.26 0.93
C ARG A 299 2.28 46.25 1.82
N LEU A 300 2.43 46.57 3.10
CA LEU A 300 1.29 46.70 4.01
C LEU A 300 0.87 48.17 4.17
N GLU A 301 -0.42 48.44 4.00
CA GLU A 301 -1.02 49.76 4.22
C GLU A 301 -2.17 49.70 5.25
N GLY A 302 -2.37 50.80 5.98
CA GLY A 302 -3.42 50.94 6.99
C GLY A 302 -2.92 50.87 8.44
N SER A 303 -3.84 51.05 9.38
CA SER A 303 -3.51 51.06 10.82
C SER A 303 -3.10 49.68 11.33
N LEU A 304 -2.28 49.68 12.39
CA LEU A 304 -1.87 48.49 13.13
C LEU A 304 -3.12 47.67 13.53
N GLY A 305 -3.17 46.40 13.07
CA GLY A 305 -4.31 45.49 13.28
C GLY A 305 -5.33 45.42 12.14
N GLN A 306 -5.34 46.38 11.21
CA GLN A 306 -6.18 46.37 10.00
C GLN A 306 -5.38 46.48 8.70
N ARG A 307 -4.06 46.23 8.76
CA ARG A 307 -3.16 46.28 7.61
C ARG A 307 -3.64 45.38 6.46
N LYS A 308 -3.67 45.96 5.25
CA LYS A 308 -4.01 45.27 4.01
C LYS A 308 -2.76 45.17 3.14
N ALA A 309 -2.68 44.09 2.36
CA ALA A 309 -1.65 43.93 1.35
C ALA A 309 -2.03 44.75 0.11
N VAL A 310 -1.09 45.55 -0.39
CA VAL A 310 -1.22 46.35 -1.61
C VAL A 310 -0.03 46.04 -2.51
N GLY A 311 -0.30 45.79 -3.79
CA GLY A 311 0.72 45.51 -4.79
C GLY A 311 1.69 46.68 -4.97
N THR A 312 2.95 46.36 -5.21
CA THR A 312 4.01 47.34 -5.48
C THR A 312 4.23 47.57 -6.99
N GLY A 313 3.69 46.69 -7.85
CA GLY A 313 4.02 46.63 -9.27
C GLY A 313 5.34 45.89 -9.57
N GLU A 314 6.07 45.41 -8.57
CA GLU A 314 7.24 44.55 -8.75
C GLU A 314 6.83 43.08 -8.74
N TYR A 315 7.42 42.30 -9.65
CA TYR A 315 7.09 40.88 -9.85
C TYR A 315 8.31 39.99 -9.66
N GLU A 316 8.09 38.80 -9.11
CA GLU A 316 9.11 37.77 -8.98
C GLU A 316 8.54 36.38 -9.27
N SER A 317 9.36 35.48 -9.78
CA SER A 317 8.97 34.10 -10.07
C SER A 317 9.64 33.10 -9.14
N GLN A 318 8.90 32.07 -8.74
CA GLN A 318 9.42 30.90 -8.04
C GLN A 318 9.25 29.66 -8.92
N GLU A 319 10.36 29.00 -9.24
CA GLU A 319 10.33 27.68 -9.89
C GLU A 319 9.80 26.64 -8.91
N CYS A 320 8.86 25.81 -9.37
CA CYS A 320 8.26 24.73 -8.60
C CYS A 320 7.50 23.78 -9.52
N GLY A 321 7.44 22.50 -9.17
CA GLY A 321 6.60 21.54 -9.87
C GLY A 321 5.22 21.35 -9.25
N VAL A 322 4.94 21.89 -8.06
CA VAL A 322 3.65 21.70 -7.39
C VAL A 322 3.21 22.98 -6.70
N ILE A 323 1.93 23.34 -6.84
CA ILE A 323 1.30 24.48 -6.17
C ILE A 323 0.07 23.99 -5.42
N LEU A 324 0.04 24.17 -4.10
CA LEU A 324 -1.05 23.76 -3.21
C LEU A 324 -1.75 24.99 -2.63
N THR A 325 -3.02 25.20 -2.97
CA THR A 325 -3.76 26.40 -2.55
C THR A 325 -4.46 26.19 -1.21
N SER A 326 -3.93 26.82 -0.16
CA SER A 326 -4.43 26.80 1.23
C SER A 326 -4.98 28.18 1.64
N ILE A 327 -5.83 28.76 0.79
CA ILE A 327 -6.40 30.12 0.97
C ILE A 327 -7.82 30.12 1.58
N GLY A 328 -8.25 28.97 2.09
CA GLY A 328 -9.51 28.78 2.80
C GLY A 328 -10.61 28.14 1.94
N TYR A 329 -11.70 27.80 2.61
CA TYR A 329 -12.83 27.07 2.03
C TYR A 329 -14.05 27.99 1.80
N LYS A 330 -15.10 27.44 1.22
CA LYS A 330 -16.41 28.04 1.06
C LYS A 330 -17.50 26.98 1.21
N SER A 331 -18.63 27.32 1.84
CA SER A 331 -19.82 26.47 1.81
C SER A 331 -20.53 26.56 0.47
N VAL A 332 -21.32 25.54 0.16
CA VAL A 332 -22.13 25.45 -1.06
C VAL A 332 -23.60 25.64 -0.71
N PRO A 333 -24.37 26.41 -1.50
CA PRO A 333 -25.80 26.57 -1.25
C PRO A 333 -26.55 25.25 -1.43
N ILE A 334 -27.58 25.05 -0.60
CA ILE A 334 -28.59 23.99 -0.81
C ILE A 334 -29.89 24.68 -1.22
N GLU A 335 -30.57 24.12 -2.23
CA GLU A 335 -31.85 24.64 -2.72
C GLU A 335 -32.87 24.79 -1.58
N GLY A 336 -33.56 25.94 -1.54
CA GLY A 336 -34.56 26.26 -0.52
C GLY A 336 -34.01 26.85 0.78
N ILE A 337 -32.70 27.09 0.89
CA ILE A 337 -32.06 27.73 2.06
C ILE A 337 -31.43 29.08 1.66
N PRO A 338 -31.62 30.15 2.45
CA PRO A 338 -30.96 31.44 2.19
C PRO A 338 -29.44 31.30 2.28
N PHE A 339 -28.71 31.93 1.34
CA PHE A 339 -27.26 31.79 1.26
C PHE A 339 -26.59 33.11 0.88
N ASP A 340 -25.63 33.56 1.70
CA ASP A 340 -24.77 34.68 1.34
C ASP A 340 -23.61 34.15 0.48
N THR A 341 -23.75 34.30 -0.84
CA THR A 341 -22.75 33.84 -1.82
C THR A 341 -21.40 34.55 -1.67
N ARG A 342 -21.38 35.78 -1.13
CA ARG A 342 -20.14 36.55 -0.94
C ARG A 342 -19.38 36.06 0.29
N GLN A 343 -20.06 35.84 1.40
CA GLN A 343 -19.45 35.35 2.64
C GLN A 343 -19.29 33.82 2.64
N GLY A 344 -20.05 33.11 1.80
CA GLY A 344 -20.03 31.65 1.69
C GLY A 344 -20.62 30.97 2.91
N ARG A 345 -21.71 31.51 3.47
CA ARG A 345 -22.37 31.02 4.70
C ARG A 345 -23.88 31.27 4.67
N VAL A 346 -24.60 30.61 5.56
CA VAL A 346 -26.04 30.85 5.73
C VAL A 346 -26.25 32.06 6.66
N PRO A 347 -27.03 33.08 6.25
CA PRO A 347 -27.39 34.20 7.11
C PRO A 347 -28.11 33.70 8.37
N ASN A 348 -27.65 34.13 9.55
CA ASN A 348 -28.21 33.67 10.82
C ASN A 348 -28.02 34.69 11.96
N LYS A 349 -28.85 34.56 13.01
CA LYS A 349 -28.72 35.25 14.30
C LYS A 349 -28.59 34.20 15.40
N PHE A 350 -27.43 34.13 16.06
CA PHE A 350 -27.10 33.10 17.07
C PHE A 350 -27.39 31.65 16.61
N GLY A 351 -27.19 31.38 15.32
CA GLY A 351 -27.43 30.06 14.72
C GLY A 351 -28.84 29.86 14.17
N LYS A 352 -29.79 30.76 14.42
CA LYS A 352 -31.12 30.71 13.78
C LYS A 352 -31.08 31.31 12.39
N ILE A 353 -31.51 30.56 11.37
CA ILE A 353 -31.42 30.98 9.97
C ILE A 353 -32.37 32.16 9.73
N VAL A 354 -31.89 33.16 8.98
CA VAL A 354 -32.69 34.33 8.63
C VAL A 354 -32.81 34.51 7.12
N GLN A 355 -33.97 34.98 6.67
CA GLN A 355 -34.25 35.41 5.31
C GLN A 355 -34.95 36.76 5.36
N ASP A 356 -34.43 37.77 4.66
CA ASP A 356 -34.97 39.14 4.66
C ASP A 356 -35.22 39.68 6.08
N ASP A 357 -34.22 39.51 6.96
CA ASP A 357 -34.23 39.84 8.40
C ASP A 357 -35.23 39.09 9.30
N LYS A 358 -36.04 38.18 8.73
CA LYS A 358 -36.97 37.32 9.47
C LYS A 358 -36.33 35.98 9.82
N GLU A 359 -36.53 35.54 11.06
CA GLU A 359 -36.15 34.19 11.51
C GLU A 359 -37.01 33.14 10.80
N LEU A 360 -36.39 32.07 10.30
CA LEU A 360 -37.10 30.92 9.75
C LEU A 360 -37.44 29.94 10.88
N ASP A 361 -38.72 29.61 11.00
CA ASP A 361 -39.24 28.71 12.03
C ASP A 361 -38.56 27.33 11.95
N GLY A 362 -38.04 26.86 13.09
CA GLY A 362 -37.37 25.56 13.22
C GLY A 362 -36.13 25.35 12.34
N MET A 363 -35.53 26.39 11.76
CA MET A 363 -34.35 26.27 10.89
C MET A 363 -33.10 26.87 11.54
N TYR A 364 -32.07 26.05 11.74
CA TYR A 364 -30.85 26.41 12.45
C TYR A 364 -29.59 26.05 11.66
N THR A 365 -28.45 26.63 12.03
CA THR A 365 -27.13 26.30 11.49
C THR A 365 -26.06 26.35 12.59
N SER A 366 -25.01 25.55 12.43
CA SER A 366 -23.82 25.55 13.30
C SER A 366 -22.53 25.28 12.51
N GLY A 367 -21.40 25.57 13.14
CA GLY A 367 -20.07 25.31 12.63
C GLY A 367 -19.64 26.25 11.51
N TRP A 368 -18.87 25.72 10.56
CA TRP A 368 -18.32 26.51 9.46
C TRP A 368 -19.39 27.08 8.52
N LEU A 369 -20.55 26.43 8.40
CA LEU A 369 -21.67 26.97 7.64
C LEU A 369 -22.26 28.23 8.28
N LYS A 370 -22.19 28.34 9.62
CA LYS A 370 -22.66 29.48 10.41
C LYS A 370 -21.64 30.63 10.44
N ARG A 371 -20.38 30.32 10.73
CA ARG A 371 -19.34 31.33 11.03
C ARG A 371 -18.32 31.56 9.91
N GLY A 372 -18.32 30.72 8.89
CA GLY A 372 -17.24 30.62 7.90
C GLY A 372 -16.12 29.66 8.36
N PRO A 373 -15.26 29.21 7.43
CA PRO A 373 -14.29 28.15 7.67
C PRO A 373 -13.03 28.65 8.36
N THR A 374 -13.19 29.07 9.60
CA THR A 374 -12.11 29.54 10.48
C THR A 374 -12.24 28.91 11.86
N GLY A 375 -11.11 28.77 12.54
CA GLY A 375 -11.04 28.23 13.90
C GLY A 375 -10.82 26.71 13.96
N VAL A 376 -10.43 26.27 15.16
CA VAL A 376 -10.15 24.86 15.51
C VAL A 376 -11.40 24.15 16.04
N ILE A 377 -11.35 22.83 16.22
CA ILE A 377 -12.48 22.01 16.72
C ILE A 377 -13.12 22.60 17.99
N VAL A 378 -12.32 23.07 18.94
CA VAL A 378 -12.82 23.69 20.18
C VAL A 378 -13.70 24.90 19.90
N THR A 379 -13.33 25.75 18.94
CA THR A 379 -14.15 26.90 18.58
C THR A 379 -15.47 26.48 17.93
N THR A 380 -15.47 25.38 17.16
CA THR A 380 -16.67 24.79 16.56
C THR A 380 -17.57 24.17 17.63
N MET A 381 -17.00 23.57 18.67
CA MET A 381 -17.74 23.06 19.83
C MET A 381 -18.51 24.17 20.55
N THR A 382 -17.83 25.28 20.90
CA THR A 382 -18.50 26.41 21.58
C THR A 382 -19.62 27.01 20.73
N ASP A 383 -19.42 27.12 19.43
CA ASP A 383 -20.44 27.60 18.48
C ASP A 383 -21.64 26.64 18.37
N ALA A 384 -21.37 25.34 18.33
CA ALA A 384 -22.39 24.31 18.29
C ALA A 384 -23.23 24.29 19.59
N TYR A 385 -22.62 24.58 20.74
CA TYR A 385 -23.32 24.74 22.01
C TYR A 385 -24.19 25.99 22.04
N GLU A 386 -23.72 27.13 21.51
CA GLU A 386 -24.54 28.34 21.39
C GLU A 386 -25.80 28.11 20.53
N THR A 387 -25.65 27.41 19.39
CA THR A 387 -26.81 27.05 18.56
C THR A 387 -27.75 26.07 19.30
N ALA A 388 -27.21 25.08 20.04
CA ALA A 388 -28.03 24.16 20.82
C ALA A 388 -28.82 24.90 21.92
N ASP A 389 -28.17 25.80 22.65
CA ASP A 389 -28.80 26.60 23.70
C ASP A 389 -29.89 27.51 23.11
N THR A 390 -29.67 28.06 21.91
CA THR A 390 -30.70 28.81 21.16
C THR A 390 -31.93 27.96 20.81
N ILE A 391 -31.73 26.71 20.38
CA ILE A 391 -32.84 25.77 20.13
C ILE A 391 -33.63 25.50 21.42
N VAL A 392 -32.93 25.28 22.54
CA VAL A 392 -33.56 25.05 23.85
C VAL A 392 -34.36 26.27 24.30
N ASP A 393 -33.84 27.48 24.11
CA ASP A 393 -34.53 28.71 24.48
C ASP A 393 -35.78 28.93 23.61
N ASP A 394 -35.72 28.65 22.32
CA ASP A 394 -36.89 28.71 21.44
C ASP A 394 -37.96 27.69 21.87
N LEU A 395 -37.57 26.48 22.29
CA LEU A 395 -38.49 25.48 22.83
C LEU A 395 -39.14 25.91 24.16
N LYS A 396 -38.36 26.45 25.10
CA LYS A 396 -38.86 26.94 26.39
C LYS A 396 -39.86 28.09 26.22
N ASN A 397 -39.62 28.96 25.26
CA ASN A 397 -40.46 30.12 24.98
C ASN A 397 -41.64 29.82 24.03
N GLY A 398 -41.81 28.56 23.62
CA GLY A 398 -42.90 28.16 22.72
C GLY A 398 -42.85 28.85 21.36
N LYS A 399 -41.66 29.17 20.85
CA LYS A 399 -41.53 29.75 19.51
C LYS A 399 -42.03 28.78 18.44
N PRO A 400 -42.58 29.29 17.32
CA PRO A 400 -43.02 28.44 16.22
C PRO A 400 -41.89 27.54 15.70
N MET A 401 -42.20 26.25 15.58
CA MET A 401 -41.35 25.22 14.97
C MET A 401 -41.95 24.79 13.63
N LEU A 402 -41.25 23.91 12.91
CA LEU A 402 -41.79 23.29 11.71
C LEU A 402 -43.04 22.46 12.09
N LYS A 403 -43.95 22.29 11.12
CA LYS A 403 -45.19 21.53 11.30
C LYS A 403 -45.12 20.23 10.50
N PRO A 404 -44.43 19.20 11.01
CA PRO A 404 -44.23 17.97 10.26
C PRO A 404 -45.55 17.20 10.09
N THR A 405 -45.67 16.47 8.99
CA THR A 405 -46.75 15.50 8.77
C THR A 405 -46.47 14.15 9.45
N HIS A 406 -45.33 14.04 10.15
CA HIS A 406 -44.86 12.88 10.92
C HIS A 406 -44.72 11.56 10.13
N ASN A 407 -44.34 11.61 8.85
CA ASN A 407 -43.96 10.37 8.14
C ASN A 407 -42.59 9.86 8.64
N ASP A 408 -42.34 8.57 8.51
CA ASP A 408 -41.00 8.01 8.77
C ASP A 408 -40.10 8.26 7.54
N ILE A 409 -38.99 8.95 7.75
CA ILE A 409 -38.00 9.24 6.72
C ILE A 409 -37.40 7.94 6.14
N THR A 410 -37.43 6.85 6.91
CA THR A 410 -36.95 5.52 6.51
C THR A 410 -37.75 4.97 5.33
N GLU A 411 -39.08 5.15 5.31
CA GLU A 411 -39.92 4.71 4.19
C GLU A 411 -39.57 5.47 2.89
N LEU A 412 -39.28 6.77 3.01
CA LEU A 412 -38.87 7.59 1.86
C LEU A 412 -37.54 7.10 1.28
N LEU A 413 -36.58 6.80 2.15
CA LEU A 413 -35.27 6.26 1.76
C LEU A 413 -35.41 4.90 1.07
N GLN A 414 -36.24 4.01 1.60
CA GLN A 414 -36.53 2.70 1.00
C GLN A 414 -37.18 2.82 -0.39
N ARG A 415 -38.21 3.67 -0.54
CA ARG A 415 -38.87 3.92 -1.83
C ARG A 415 -37.91 4.47 -2.89
N ARG A 416 -36.88 5.20 -2.47
CA ARG A 416 -35.83 5.75 -3.35
C ARG A 416 -34.62 4.82 -3.51
N HIS A 417 -34.68 3.60 -2.98
CA HIS A 417 -33.58 2.63 -2.99
C HIS A 417 -32.26 3.19 -2.44
N VAL A 418 -32.34 4.11 -1.49
CA VAL A 418 -31.17 4.63 -0.77
C VAL A 418 -30.94 3.73 0.43
N GLN A 419 -29.74 3.15 0.55
CA GLN A 419 -29.34 2.31 1.67
C GLN A 419 -28.51 3.14 2.66
N PRO A 420 -29.10 3.59 3.79
CA PRO A 420 -28.38 4.37 4.77
C PRO A 420 -27.42 3.46 5.54
N VAL A 421 -26.25 3.99 5.88
CA VAL A 421 -25.31 3.32 6.80
C VAL A 421 -25.65 3.77 8.21
N SER A 422 -26.05 2.81 9.05
CA SER A 422 -26.29 3.08 10.48
C SER A 422 -24.98 3.27 11.23
N TYR A 423 -25.01 3.86 12.43
CA TYR A 423 -23.79 3.99 13.24
C TYR A 423 -23.20 2.62 13.61
N LYS A 424 -24.06 1.62 13.84
CA LYS A 424 -23.64 0.23 14.09
C LYS A 424 -22.92 -0.39 12.89
N ASP A 425 -23.35 -0.07 11.68
CA ASP A 425 -22.67 -0.54 10.46
C ASP A 425 -21.35 0.22 10.23
N TRP A 426 -21.31 1.51 10.53
CA TRP A 426 -20.05 2.28 10.58
C TRP A 426 -19.02 1.63 11.53
N LYS A 427 -19.41 1.25 12.75
CA LYS A 427 -18.48 0.59 13.69
C LYS A 427 -17.93 -0.75 13.17
N LYS A 428 -18.61 -1.41 12.23
CA LYS A 428 -18.05 -2.59 11.53
C LYS A 428 -16.96 -2.19 10.53
N ILE A 429 -17.16 -1.11 9.78
CA ILE A 429 -16.14 -0.54 8.88
C ILE A 429 -14.92 -0.15 9.69
N GLU A 430 -15.12 0.61 10.77
CA GLU A 430 -14.05 1.06 11.65
C GLU A 430 -13.28 -0.12 12.27
N ALA A 431 -13.98 -1.15 12.76
CA ALA A 431 -13.33 -2.35 13.28
C ALA A 431 -12.48 -3.06 12.21
N ALA A 432 -12.97 -3.16 10.97
CA ALA A 432 -12.21 -3.75 9.87
C ALA A 432 -10.96 -2.93 9.51
N GLU A 433 -11.04 -1.59 9.54
CA GLU A 433 -9.89 -0.70 9.33
C GLU A 433 -8.83 -0.89 10.43
N PHE A 434 -9.23 -0.91 11.70
CA PHE A 434 -8.31 -1.15 12.82
C PHE A 434 -7.71 -2.56 12.79
N ASP A 435 -8.50 -3.58 12.45
CA ASP A 435 -8.01 -4.96 12.30
C ASP A 435 -6.95 -5.06 11.22
N MET A 436 -7.11 -4.35 10.11
CA MET A 436 -6.12 -4.30 9.03
C MET A 436 -4.80 -3.68 9.53
N GLY A 437 -4.86 -2.54 10.23
CA GLY A 437 -3.69 -1.90 10.81
C GLY A 437 -2.97 -2.79 11.83
N ARG A 438 -3.72 -3.38 12.78
CA ARG A 438 -3.16 -4.31 13.79
C ARG A 438 -2.51 -5.54 13.18
N LYS A 439 -3.13 -6.12 12.14
CA LYS A 439 -2.56 -7.27 11.43
C LYS A 439 -1.24 -6.91 10.75
N LEU A 440 -1.16 -5.72 10.14
CA LEU A 440 0.07 -5.25 9.50
C LEU A 440 1.19 -5.07 10.54
N ASP A 441 0.92 -4.39 11.65
CA ASP A 441 1.90 -4.21 12.74
C ASP A 441 2.37 -5.57 13.29
N GLN A 442 1.45 -6.49 13.52
CA GLN A 442 1.76 -7.84 14.01
C GLN A 442 2.63 -8.62 13.01
N GLN A 443 2.32 -8.54 11.71
CA GLN A 443 3.10 -9.19 10.66
C GLN A 443 4.53 -8.66 10.60
N LEU A 444 4.70 -7.35 10.72
CA LEU A 444 6.02 -6.72 10.78
C LEU A 444 6.77 -7.14 12.04
N ASP A 445 6.15 -7.11 13.22
CA ASP A 445 6.79 -7.55 14.46
C ASP A 445 7.17 -9.04 14.45
N ASN A 446 6.39 -9.89 13.76
CA ASN A 446 6.72 -11.31 13.60
C ASN A 446 8.05 -11.52 12.88
N LEU A 447 8.46 -10.63 11.98
CA LEU A 447 9.77 -10.70 11.32
C LEU A 447 10.92 -10.63 12.33
N LYS A 448 10.79 -9.85 13.41
CA LYS A 448 11.82 -9.76 14.47
C LYS A 448 11.89 -11.02 15.33
N LEU A 449 10.79 -11.78 15.38
CA LEU A 449 10.68 -13.01 16.18
C LEU A 449 11.12 -14.25 15.41
N TYR A 450 11.32 -14.12 14.11
CA TYR A 450 11.66 -15.23 13.24
C TYR A 450 13.03 -15.85 13.61
N LYS A 451 13.07 -17.19 13.60
CA LYS A 451 14.29 -17.99 13.79
C LYS A 451 14.23 -19.18 12.85
N TYR A 452 15.26 -19.29 12.01
CA TYR A 452 15.40 -20.42 11.09
C TYR A 452 15.46 -21.75 11.83
N SER A 453 14.74 -22.75 11.32
CA SER A 453 14.67 -24.09 11.87
C SER A 453 14.67 -25.11 10.74
N SER A 454 15.66 -26.00 10.73
CA SER A 454 15.78 -27.07 9.74
C SER A 454 16.23 -28.36 10.40
N ILE A 455 15.73 -29.49 9.92
CA ILE A 455 16.19 -30.83 10.30
C ILE A 455 16.75 -31.52 9.07
N ASP A 456 18.07 -31.63 9.00
CA ASP A 456 18.77 -32.35 7.93
C ASP A 456 19.22 -33.74 8.40
N ARG A 457 18.72 -34.78 7.73
CA ARG A 457 19.05 -36.18 7.97
C ARG A 457 19.94 -36.79 6.88
N SER A 458 20.37 -36.02 5.88
CA SER A 458 21.24 -36.50 4.82
C SER A 458 22.50 -37.14 5.39
N LEU A 459 22.78 -38.36 4.93
CA LEU A 459 24.01 -39.06 5.29
C LEU A 459 25.22 -38.36 4.67
N LEU A 460 25.05 -37.86 3.44
CA LEU A 460 26.12 -37.19 2.71
C LEU A 460 26.46 -35.83 3.34
N THR A 461 25.46 -35.04 3.73
CA THR A 461 25.69 -33.82 4.54
C THR A 461 26.41 -34.16 5.83
N LYS A 462 25.89 -35.13 6.58
CA LYS A 462 26.39 -35.45 7.92
C LYS A 462 27.85 -35.89 7.93
N TYR A 463 28.27 -36.72 6.98
CA TYR A 463 29.59 -37.34 7.00
C TYR A 463 30.59 -36.74 6.02
N VAL A 464 30.15 -36.01 4.99
CA VAL A 464 31.04 -35.50 3.93
C VAL A 464 30.89 -33.99 3.76
N LEU A 465 29.74 -33.52 3.29
CA LEU A 465 29.61 -32.16 2.75
C LEU A 465 29.66 -31.08 3.83
N ARG A 466 29.20 -31.36 5.05
CA ARG A 466 29.33 -30.41 6.16
C ARG A 466 30.78 -29.96 6.37
N HIS A 467 31.73 -30.89 6.31
CA HIS A 467 33.15 -30.58 6.49
C HIS A 467 33.68 -29.72 5.35
N TYR A 468 33.26 -30.00 4.12
CA TYR A 468 33.57 -29.19 2.95
C TYR A 468 33.03 -27.75 3.12
N TRP A 469 31.75 -27.58 3.43
CA TRP A 469 31.14 -26.25 3.59
C TRP A 469 31.72 -25.46 4.78
N ASP A 470 32.07 -26.12 5.89
CA ASP A 470 32.71 -25.49 7.06
C ASP A 470 34.11 -24.93 6.74
N VAL A 471 34.79 -25.49 5.74
CA VAL A 471 36.03 -24.94 5.20
C VAL A 471 35.73 -23.82 4.21
N THR A 472 34.81 -24.06 3.27
CA THR A 472 34.48 -23.14 2.17
C THR A 472 33.95 -21.80 2.68
N VAL A 473 33.13 -21.76 3.74
CA VAL A 473 32.63 -20.50 4.32
C VAL A 473 33.75 -19.53 4.70
N LYS A 474 34.94 -20.04 5.06
CA LYS A 474 36.09 -19.21 5.46
C LYS A 474 36.71 -18.42 4.30
N LEU A 475 36.43 -18.82 3.05
CA LEU A 475 36.89 -18.14 1.85
C LEU A 475 36.13 -16.82 1.59
N PHE A 476 34.94 -16.68 2.17
CA PHE A 476 34.12 -15.49 2.01
C PHE A 476 34.51 -14.41 3.02
N PRO A 477 34.61 -13.14 2.58
CA PRO A 477 34.97 -12.04 3.46
C PRO A 477 33.81 -11.71 4.42
N LEU A 478 34.14 -11.22 5.61
CA LEU A 478 33.15 -10.97 6.68
C LEU A 478 32.17 -9.83 6.36
N ASN A 479 32.48 -8.97 5.39
CA ASN A 479 31.60 -7.89 4.93
C ASN A 479 30.59 -8.35 3.86
N MET A 480 30.72 -9.57 3.33
CA MET A 480 29.81 -10.13 2.34
C MET A 480 28.57 -10.71 3.02
N ALA A 481 27.41 -10.16 2.68
CA ALA A 481 26.14 -10.64 3.22
C ALA A 481 25.78 -12.03 2.66
N PRO A 482 25.08 -12.88 3.45
CA PRO A 482 24.58 -14.18 2.99
C PRO A 482 23.84 -14.12 1.66
N ASN A 483 22.92 -13.16 1.51
CA ASN A 483 22.11 -13.02 0.30
C ASN A 483 22.95 -12.78 -0.98
N LEU A 484 24.11 -12.13 -0.85
CA LEU A 484 25.01 -11.92 -1.99
C LEU A 484 25.71 -13.23 -2.39
N ILE A 485 25.98 -14.11 -1.42
CA ILE A 485 26.49 -15.46 -1.69
C ILE A 485 25.42 -16.22 -2.48
N THR A 486 24.19 -16.31 -1.99
CA THR A 486 23.08 -16.96 -2.71
C THR A 486 22.92 -16.43 -4.14
N LEU A 487 22.89 -15.10 -4.29
CA LEU A 487 22.72 -14.46 -5.60
C LEU A 487 23.87 -14.80 -6.56
N THR A 488 25.11 -14.84 -6.05
CA THR A 488 26.28 -15.23 -6.84
C THR A 488 26.17 -16.69 -7.28
N GLY A 489 25.68 -17.57 -6.41
CA GLY A 489 25.35 -18.95 -6.75
C GLY A 489 24.39 -19.03 -7.94
N LEU A 490 23.28 -18.30 -7.88
CA LEU A 490 22.26 -18.28 -8.94
C LEU A 490 22.82 -17.83 -10.30
N PHE A 491 23.78 -16.91 -10.33
CA PHE A 491 24.42 -16.48 -11.58
C PHE A 491 25.17 -17.60 -12.31
N PHE A 492 25.71 -18.61 -11.62
CA PHE A 492 26.30 -19.78 -12.28
C PHE A 492 25.24 -20.60 -13.03
N MET A 493 24.03 -20.68 -12.49
CA MET A 493 22.91 -21.39 -13.12
C MET A 493 22.37 -20.60 -14.31
N ILE A 494 22.23 -19.28 -14.18
CA ILE A 494 21.87 -18.38 -15.30
C ILE A 494 22.87 -18.51 -16.44
N PHE A 495 24.17 -18.51 -16.14
CA PHE A 495 25.22 -18.69 -17.12
C PHE A 495 25.07 -20.02 -17.88
N ASN A 496 24.83 -21.13 -17.17
CA ASN A 496 24.63 -22.43 -17.81
C ASN A 496 23.34 -22.49 -18.64
N VAL A 497 22.26 -21.83 -18.23
CA VAL A 497 21.05 -21.71 -19.07
C VAL A 497 21.38 -20.95 -20.37
N ILE A 498 22.14 -19.84 -20.29
CA ILE A 498 22.59 -19.10 -21.48
C ILE A 498 23.41 -20.02 -22.41
N LEU A 499 24.29 -20.86 -21.86
CA LEU A 499 25.04 -21.84 -22.65
C LEU A 499 24.13 -22.84 -23.36
N VAL A 500 23.03 -23.29 -22.75
CA VAL A 500 22.03 -24.14 -23.44
C VAL A 500 21.47 -23.42 -24.66
N PHE A 501 21.01 -22.17 -24.52
CA PHE A 501 20.47 -21.41 -25.65
C PHE A 501 21.48 -21.13 -26.77
N ILE A 502 22.77 -21.03 -26.45
CA ILE A 502 23.83 -20.76 -27.44
C ILE A 502 24.27 -22.05 -28.15
N TYR A 503 24.47 -23.14 -27.41
CA TYR A 503 25.18 -24.32 -27.91
C TYR A 503 24.29 -25.55 -28.13
N ASN A 504 23.09 -25.60 -27.54
CA ASN A 504 22.18 -26.74 -27.65
C ASN A 504 20.71 -26.28 -27.43
N PRO A 505 20.20 -25.35 -28.26
CA PRO A 505 18.88 -24.73 -28.06
C PRO A 505 17.72 -25.74 -28.20
N THR A 506 17.90 -26.78 -29.01
CA THR A 506 16.94 -27.87 -29.21
C THR A 506 16.85 -28.81 -27.99
N MET A 507 17.84 -28.76 -27.10
CA MET A 507 18.02 -29.71 -25.98
C MET A 507 18.12 -31.18 -26.41
N GLU A 508 18.24 -31.48 -27.71
CA GLU A 508 18.32 -32.83 -28.24
C GLU A 508 19.75 -33.37 -28.19
N ALA A 509 19.87 -34.69 -28.10
CA ALA A 509 21.18 -35.34 -28.17
C ALA A 509 21.80 -35.23 -29.58
N THR A 510 20.99 -35.17 -30.64
CA THR A 510 21.44 -35.02 -32.04
C THR A 510 22.17 -33.72 -32.31
N ASP A 511 21.83 -32.67 -31.56
CA ASP A 511 22.38 -31.31 -31.64
C ASP A 511 23.30 -31.00 -30.45
N ALA A 512 23.91 -32.03 -29.84
CA ALA A 512 24.74 -31.89 -28.65
C ALA A 512 25.86 -30.86 -28.87
N GLY A 513 25.95 -29.89 -27.96
CA GLY A 513 27.00 -28.88 -27.97
C GLY A 513 28.38 -29.46 -27.60
N PRO A 514 29.43 -28.63 -27.58
CA PRO A 514 30.78 -29.11 -27.30
C PRO A 514 30.90 -29.65 -25.87
N ALA A 515 31.60 -30.76 -25.69
CA ALA A 515 31.69 -31.52 -24.44
C ALA A 515 31.92 -30.68 -23.16
N TRP A 516 32.68 -29.59 -23.27
CA TRP A 516 33.01 -28.72 -22.13
C TRP A 516 31.78 -28.04 -21.50
N ILE A 517 30.68 -27.84 -22.24
CA ILE A 517 29.47 -27.21 -21.68
C ILE A 517 28.86 -28.09 -20.59
N TYR A 518 28.92 -29.42 -20.73
CA TYR A 518 28.38 -30.34 -19.72
C TYR A 518 29.24 -30.38 -18.45
N TYR A 519 30.56 -30.17 -18.57
CA TYR A 519 31.41 -29.94 -17.39
C TYR A 519 31.09 -28.58 -16.73
N SER A 520 30.76 -27.55 -17.52
CA SER A 520 30.24 -26.29 -16.98
C SER A 520 28.93 -26.48 -16.24
N PHE A 521 28.02 -27.34 -16.75
CA PHE A 521 26.77 -27.67 -16.08
C PHE A 521 27.02 -28.31 -14.72
N ALA A 522 27.92 -29.30 -14.64
CA ALA A 522 28.33 -29.93 -13.38
C ALA A 522 28.93 -28.91 -12.40
N LEU A 523 29.87 -28.09 -12.87
CA LEU A 523 30.54 -27.09 -12.04
C LEU A 523 29.56 -26.04 -11.54
N GLY A 524 28.70 -25.50 -12.41
CA GLY A 524 27.76 -24.45 -12.03
C GLY A 524 26.70 -24.95 -11.04
N LEU A 525 26.17 -26.17 -11.22
CA LEU A 525 25.25 -26.77 -10.25
C LEU A 525 25.94 -27.04 -8.90
N TRP A 526 27.19 -27.54 -8.92
CA TRP A 526 27.97 -27.75 -7.71
C TRP A 526 28.27 -26.44 -6.97
N LEU A 527 28.63 -25.38 -7.69
CA LEU A 527 28.89 -24.06 -7.13
C LEU A 527 27.61 -23.44 -6.58
N TYR A 528 26.47 -23.55 -7.28
CA TYR A 528 25.18 -23.12 -6.77
C TYR A 528 24.88 -23.77 -5.41
N SER A 529 24.89 -25.11 -5.36
CA SER A 529 24.63 -25.87 -4.12
C SER A 529 25.64 -25.54 -3.02
N THR A 530 26.90 -25.29 -3.37
CA THR A 530 27.91 -24.86 -2.40
C THR A 530 27.57 -23.50 -1.80
N PHE A 531 27.17 -22.52 -2.62
CA PHE A 531 26.90 -21.15 -2.19
C PHE A 531 25.63 -21.07 -1.34
N ASP A 532 24.57 -21.75 -1.76
CA ASP A 532 23.34 -22.01 -1.01
C ASP A 532 23.64 -22.57 0.40
N ASN A 533 24.38 -23.68 0.50
CA ASN A 533 24.69 -24.27 1.81
C ASN A 533 25.66 -23.45 2.68
N VAL A 534 26.37 -22.49 2.08
CA VAL A 534 27.36 -21.64 2.76
C VAL A 534 26.73 -20.34 3.25
N ASP A 535 25.67 -19.82 2.63
CA ASP A 535 25.07 -18.55 3.03
C ASP A 535 24.58 -18.55 4.50
N GLY A 536 23.92 -19.62 4.94
CA GLY A 536 23.41 -19.76 6.30
C GLY A 536 24.55 -19.98 7.29
N ARG A 537 25.66 -20.59 6.84
CA ARG A 537 26.89 -20.69 7.63
C ARG A 537 27.55 -19.33 7.78
N GLN A 538 27.60 -18.54 6.71
CA GLN A 538 28.10 -17.17 6.76
C GLN A 538 27.22 -16.33 7.69
N ALA A 539 25.90 -16.43 7.60
CA ALA A 539 24.96 -15.71 8.46
C ALA A 539 25.19 -16.01 9.95
N ARG A 540 25.46 -17.28 10.30
CA ARG A 540 25.83 -17.68 11.67
C ARG A 540 27.22 -17.19 12.06
N ARG A 541 28.18 -17.19 11.13
CA ARG A 541 29.56 -16.71 11.35
C ARG A 541 29.63 -15.20 11.59
N THR A 542 28.75 -14.42 10.94
CA THR A 542 28.71 -12.95 11.02
C THR A 542 27.64 -12.43 11.98
N GLY A 543 26.79 -13.30 12.54
CA GLY A 543 25.68 -12.89 13.40
C GLY A 543 24.53 -12.18 12.65
N THR A 544 24.44 -12.36 11.34
CA THR A 544 23.48 -11.66 10.47
C THR A 544 22.34 -12.55 9.96
N SER A 545 21.99 -13.61 10.70
CA SER A 545 20.80 -14.42 10.42
C SER A 545 19.54 -13.56 10.51
N SER A 546 18.71 -13.58 9.45
CA SER A 546 17.50 -12.76 9.35
C SER A 546 16.42 -13.49 8.54
N PRO A 547 15.13 -13.13 8.70
CA PRO A 547 14.05 -13.63 7.83
C PRO A 547 14.27 -13.26 6.35
N LEU A 548 14.97 -12.15 6.08
CA LEU A 548 15.33 -11.78 4.71
C LEU A 548 16.21 -12.86 4.06
N GLY A 549 17.12 -13.47 4.83
CA GLY A 549 17.98 -14.55 4.38
C GLY A 549 17.18 -15.71 3.80
N GLU A 550 16.22 -16.24 4.56
CA GLU A 550 15.37 -17.35 4.10
C GLU A 550 14.54 -16.96 2.86
N LEU A 551 13.92 -15.76 2.87
CA LEU A 551 13.13 -15.30 1.71
C LEU A 551 13.96 -15.22 0.44
N PHE A 552 15.19 -14.72 0.57
CA PHE A 552 16.09 -14.51 -0.56
C PHE A 552 16.63 -15.85 -1.08
N ASP A 553 17.08 -16.71 -0.17
CA ASP A 553 17.63 -18.03 -0.43
C ASP A 553 16.62 -18.94 -1.12
N HIS A 554 15.52 -19.25 -0.44
CA HIS A 554 14.45 -20.08 -0.97
C HIS A 554 13.77 -19.44 -2.20
N GLY A 555 13.82 -18.11 -2.33
CA GLY A 555 13.38 -17.40 -3.53
C GLY A 555 14.25 -17.71 -4.76
N CYS A 556 15.57 -17.76 -4.57
CA CYS A 556 16.51 -18.18 -5.62
C CYS A 556 16.32 -19.66 -5.99
N ASP A 557 16.15 -20.54 -4.99
CA ASP A 557 15.89 -21.96 -5.22
C ASP A 557 14.64 -22.23 -6.05
N ALA A 558 13.56 -21.49 -5.78
CA ALA A 558 12.32 -21.63 -6.53
C ALA A 558 12.53 -21.33 -8.04
N ILE A 559 13.31 -20.31 -8.36
CA ILE A 559 13.68 -19.99 -9.75
C ILE A 559 14.63 -21.06 -10.31
N ASN A 560 15.60 -21.49 -9.51
CA ASN A 560 16.59 -22.47 -9.90
C ASN A 560 15.97 -23.83 -10.26
N CYS A 561 14.79 -24.19 -9.72
CA CYS A 561 14.03 -25.37 -10.16
C CYS A 561 13.83 -25.38 -11.69
N SER A 562 13.59 -24.21 -12.29
CA SER A 562 13.38 -24.07 -13.73
C SER A 562 14.69 -24.11 -14.51
N PHE A 563 15.74 -23.45 -14.01
CA PHE A 563 17.06 -23.48 -14.62
C PHE A 563 17.66 -24.89 -14.61
N GLY A 564 17.57 -25.58 -13.48
CA GLY A 564 17.99 -26.97 -13.32
C GLY A 564 17.24 -27.90 -14.27
N ALA A 565 15.93 -27.74 -14.43
CA ALA A 565 15.15 -28.54 -15.38
C ALA A 565 15.61 -28.33 -16.84
N ILE A 566 15.89 -27.09 -17.26
CA ILE A 566 16.40 -26.81 -18.62
C ILE A 566 17.78 -27.44 -18.83
N ILE A 567 18.71 -27.17 -17.91
CA ILE A 567 20.09 -27.70 -17.98
C ILE A 567 20.07 -29.23 -17.98
N GLN A 568 19.24 -29.84 -17.13
CA GLN A 568 19.09 -31.28 -17.09
C GLN A 568 18.50 -31.85 -18.38
N THR A 569 17.48 -31.22 -18.95
CA THR A 569 16.85 -31.64 -20.21
C THR A 569 17.89 -31.67 -21.33
N SER A 570 18.73 -30.62 -21.43
CA SER A 570 19.84 -30.54 -22.39
C SER A 570 20.94 -31.58 -22.13
N ALA A 571 21.38 -31.72 -20.87
CA ALA A 571 22.47 -32.64 -20.51
C ALA A 571 22.11 -34.11 -20.77
N LEU A 572 20.83 -34.46 -20.65
CA LEU A 572 20.32 -35.80 -20.93
C LEU A 572 19.85 -35.97 -22.39
N GLY A 573 19.92 -34.91 -23.20
CA GLY A 573 19.56 -34.93 -24.61
C GLY A 573 18.09 -35.27 -24.85
N LEU A 574 17.20 -34.81 -23.98
CA LEU A 574 15.77 -35.18 -24.00
C LEU A 574 14.96 -34.41 -25.04
N GLY A 575 15.49 -33.30 -25.53
CA GLY A 575 14.79 -32.40 -26.43
C GLY A 575 13.49 -31.85 -25.86
N HIS A 576 12.61 -31.46 -26.77
CA HIS A 576 11.28 -30.96 -26.48
C HIS A 576 10.28 -32.11 -26.27
N THR A 577 10.54 -32.98 -25.28
CA THR A 577 9.74 -34.18 -25.02
C THR A 577 8.98 -34.15 -23.70
N LYS A 578 8.05 -35.10 -23.55
CA LYS A 578 7.29 -35.30 -22.31
C LYS A 578 8.19 -35.61 -21.09
N TYR A 579 9.41 -36.12 -21.28
CA TYR A 579 10.33 -36.35 -20.16
C TYR A 579 10.81 -35.05 -19.53
N GLY A 580 11.11 -34.02 -20.33
CA GLY A 580 11.43 -32.68 -19.81
C GLY A 580 10.27 -32.06 -19.02
N VAL A 581 9.03 -32.26 -19.49
CA VAL A 581 7.79 -31.85 -18.80
C VAL A 581 7.67 -32.51 -17.42
N VAL A 582 8.00 -33.80 -17.31
CA VAL A 582 7.99 -34.54 -16.04
C VAL A 582 9.10 -34.09 -15.11
N ILE A 583 10.33 -33.88 -15.61
CA ILE A 583 11.45 -33.38 -14.80
C ILE A 583 11.10 -32.01 -14.19
N TYR A 584 10.57 -31.10 -15.01
CA TYR A 584 10.13 -29.79 -14.55
C TYR A 584 9.04 -29.88 -13.48
N ALA A 585 8.04 -30.75 -13.69
CA ALA A 585 6.96 -30.95 -12.73
C ALA A 585 7.46 -31.53 -11.40
N ILE A 586 8.35 -32.53 -11.42
CA ILE A 586 8.92 -33.11 -10.20
C ILE A 586 9.72 -32.05 -9.43
N ALA A 587 10.54 -31.25 -10.11
CA ALA A 587 11.33 -30.20 -9.47
C ALA A 587 10.44 -29.13 -8.81
N THR A 588 9.50 -28.56 -9.55
CA THR A 588 8.63 -27.48 -9.05
C THR A 588 7.63 -27.97 -8.00
N ILE A 589 6.94 -29.09 -8.22
CA ILE A 589 5.98 -29.62 -7.24
C ILE A 589 6.74 -30.08 -5.98
N GLY A 590 7.91 -30.69 -6.14
CA GLY A 590 8.75 -31.10 -5.02
C GLY A 590 9.16 -29.92 -4.14
N PHE A 591 9.70 -28.87 -4.74
CA PHE A 591 10.09 -27.66 -4.03
C PHE A 591 8.91 -26.97 -3.35
N TYR A 592 7.78 -26.84 -4.06
CA TYR A 592 6.58 -26.24 -3.50
C TYR A 592 6.03 -27.04 -2.30
N LEU A 593 6.03 -28.38 -2.38
CA LEU A 593 5.58 -29.23 -1.26
C LEU A 593 6.43 -29.05 -0.01
N SER A 594 7.76 -28.89 -0.15
CA SER A 594 8.64 -28.55 0.96
C SER A 594 8.39 -27.14 1.49
N THR A 595 8.14 -26.17 0.61
CA THR A 595 7.82 -24.78 0.99
C THR A 595 6.53 -24.72 1.82
N ILE A 596 5.47 -25.40 1.39
CA ILE A 596 4.20 -25.40 2.10
C ILE A 596 4.25 -26.27 3.37
N GLU A 597 5.03 -27.35 3.37
CA GLU A 597 5.34 -28.11 4.59
C GLU A 597 5.97 -27.21 5.65
N GLU A 598 6.98 -26.41 5.28
CA GLU A 598 7.64 -25.47 6.18
C GLU A 598 6.69 -24.38 6.67
N TYR A 599 5.83 -23.83 5.80
CA TYR A 599 4.78 -22.88 6.20
C TYR A 599 3.89 -23.45 7.33
N HIS A 600 3.51 -24.72 7.26
CA HIS A 600 2.67 -25.35 8.27
C HIS A 600 3.42 -25.81 9.53
N THR A 601 4.62 -26.36 9.36
CA THR A 601 5.38 -27.00 10.44
C THR A 601 6.31 -26.03 11.16
N GLY A 602 6.70 -24.94 10.50
CA GLY A 602 7.73 -24.00 10.93
C GLY A 602 9.15 -24.59 10.94
N THR A 603 9.38 -25.69 10.21
CA THR A 603 10.70 -26.32 10.11
C THR A 603 10.86 -27.01 8.78
N LEU A 604 11.95 -26.70 8.06
CA LEU A 604 12.32 -27.42 6.84
C LEU A 604 12.84 -28.83 7.18
N TYR A 605 12.23 -29.86 6.60
CA TYR A 605 12.65 -31.26 6.78
C TYR A 605 13.37 -31.78 5.54
N LEU A 606 14.63 -32.16 5.70
CA LEU A 606 15.42 -32.83 4.67
C LEU A 606 15.63 -34.30 5.07
N GLY A 607 15.09 -35.20 4.25
CA GLY A 607 15.16 -36.64 4.46
C GLY A 607 16.57 -37.23 4.30
N TYR A 608 16.70 -38.53 4.60
CA TYR A 608 17.97 -39.26 4.44
C TYR A 608 18.49 -39.30 3.00
N LEU A 609 17.56 -39.31 2.05
CA LEU A 609 17.81 -39.06 0.64
C LEU A 609 16.92 -37.88 0.27
N ASN A 610 17.53 -36.79 -0.18
CA ASN A 610 16.82 -35.60 -0.59
C ASN A 610 17.42 -35.03 -1.88
N VAL A 611 16.59 -34.32 -2.64
CA VAL A 611 16.99 -33.72 -3.91
C VAL A 611 18.09 -32.65 -3.72
N PRO A 612 17.99 -31.73 -2.74
CA PRO A 612 19.01 -30.68 -2.56
C PRO A 612 20.43 -31.19 -2.31
N THR A 613 20.59 -32.40 -1.76
CA THR A 613 21.91 -32.96 -1.42
C THR A 613 22.32 -34.11 -2.34
N GLU A 614 21.69 -35.28 -2.19
CA GLU A 614 22.04 -36.46 -2.98
C GLU A 614 21.66 -36.30 -4.44
N GLY A 615 20.51 -35.68 -4.71
CA GLY A 615 20.05 -35.39 -6.07
C GLY A 615 21.04 -34.51 -6.83
N VAL A 616 21.52 -33.42 -6.23
CA VAL A 616 22.55 -32.54 -6.81
C VAL A 616 23.83 -33.30 -7.15
N CYS A 617 24.30 -34.17 -6.25
CA CYS A 617 25.51 -34.97 -6.50
C CYS A 617 25.31 -35.93 -7.66
N ILE A 618 24.15 -36.61 -7.73
CA ILE A 618 23.80 -37.49 -8.85
C ILE A 618 23.77 -36.69 -10.16
N LEU A 619 23.12 -35.52 -10.19
CA LEU A 619 23.05 -34.67 -11.38
C LEU A 619 24.44 -34.21 -11.84
N CYS A 620 25.31 -33.80 -10.93
CA CYS A 620 26.68 -33.42 -11.28
C CYS A 620 27.44 -34.59 -11.95
N ILE A 621 27.29 -35.81 -11.41
CA ILE A 621 27.88 -37.01 -12.02
C ILE A 621 27.28 -37.26 -13.41
N MET A 622 25.96 -37.15 -13.56
CA MET A 622 25.30 -37.31 -14.86
C MET A 622 25.80 -36.30 -15.89
N TYR A 623 25.98 -35.04 -15.50
CA TYR A 623 26.51 -34.01 -16.39
C TYR A 623 27.96 -34.29 -16.81
N VAL A 624 28.80 -34.79 -15.90
CA VAL A 624 30.15 -35.24 -16.22
C VAL A 624 30.12 -36.42 -17.19
N VAL A 625 29.22 -37.39 -17.00
CA VAL A 625 29.02 -38.53 -17.91
C VAL A 625 28.60 -38.05 -19.30
N SER A 626 27.68 -37.09 -19.40
CA SER A 626 27.32 -36.45 -20.68
C SER A 626 28.50 -35.73 -21.33
N GLY A 627 29.40 -35.12 -20.56
CA GLY A 627 30.62 -34.50 -21.07
C GLY A 627 31.61 -35.52 -21.64
N ILE A 628 31.74 -36.70 -21.02
CA ILE A 628 32.67 -37.75 -21.44
C ILE A 628 32.14 -38.51 -22.68
N TYR A 629 30.87 -38.92 -22.64
CA TYR A 629 30.30 -39.85 -23.61
C TYR A 629 29.29 -39.21 -24.59
N GLY A 630 28.97 -37.93 -24.38
CA GLY A 630 27.87 -37.25 -25.07
C GLY A 630 26.50 -37.55 -24.43
N PRO A 631 25.49 -36.66 -24.58
CA PRO A 631 24.13 -36.90 -24.07
C PRO A 631 23.44 -38.14 -24.61
N GLN A 632 23.86 -38.65 -25.78
CA GLN A 632 23.28 -39.83 -26.43
C GLN A 632 23.43 -41.10 -25.57
N VAL A 633 24.40 -41.13 -24.64
CA VAL A 633 24.61 -42.26 -23.72
C VAL A 633 23.36 -42.60 -22.92
N TRP A 634 22.53 -41.60 -22.58
CA TRP A 634 21.30 -41.79 -21.82
C TRP A 634 20.19 -42.45 -22.62
N GLN A 635 20.26 -42.39 -23.95
CA GLN A 635 19.32 -43.01 -24.87
C GLN A 635 19.74 -44.46 -25.23
N ALA A 636 20.91 -44.91 -24.78
CA ALA A 636 21.39 -46.26 -25.05
C ALA A 636 20.53 -47.30 -24.29
N PRO A 637 20.22 -48.46 -24.93
CA PRO A 637 19.56 -49.58 -24.26
C PRO A 637 20.37 -50.10 -23.08
N VAL A 638 19.70 -50.44 -21.98
CA VAL A 638 20.34 -50.96 -20.76
C VAL A 638 20.97 -52.34 -21.00
N ASN A 639 20.39 -53.14 -21.90
CA ASN A 639 20.90 -54.45 -22.28
C ASN A 639 22.27 -54.41 -22.99
N ALA A 640 22.69 -53.25 -23.50
CA ALA A 640 24.03 -53.06 -24.03
C ALA A 640 25.10 -53.05 -22.92
N SER A 641 24.68 -52.84 -21.66
CA SER A 641 25.57 -52.76 -20.49
C SER A 641 25.52 -54.00 -19.59
N PHE A 642 24.44 -54.80 -19.63
CA PHE A 642 24.29 -56.01 -18.81
C PHE A 642 23.65 -57.17 -19.57
N ASN A 643 24.19 -58.38 -19.37
CA ASN A 643 23.61 -59.63 -19.87
C ASN A 643 22.58 -60.19 -18.87
N ASN A 644 21.54 -60.87 -19.37
CA ASN A 644 20.47 -61.53 -18.58
C ASN A 644 19.59 -60.59 -17.73
N LEU A 645 19.15 -59.46 -18.30
CA LEU A 645 18.17 -58.59 -17.64
C LEU A 645 16.76 -59.24 -17.61
N PRO A 646 15.94 -58.94 -16.59
CA PRO A 646 14.51 -59.24 -16.62
C PRO A 646 13.84 -58.67 -17.88
N THR A 647 12.86 -59.37 -18.46
CA THR A 647 12.15 -58.98 -19.69
C THR A 647 11.58 -57.56 -19.65
N LEU A 648 11.21 -57.06 -18.46
CA LEU A 648 10.72 -55.69 -18.26
C LEU A 648 11.79 -54.61 -18.59
N LEU A 649 13.08 -54.96 -18.51
CA LEU A 649 14.21 -54.04 -18.69
C LEU A 649 14.94 -54.24 -20.02
N GLU A 650 14.58 -55.27 -20.81
CA GLU A 650 15.26 -55.59 -22.08
C GLU A 650 15.15 -54.47 -23.12
N ASN A 651 14.02 -53.74 -23.13
CA ASN A 651 13.77 -52.63 -24.06
C ASN A 651 13.92 -51.25 -23.40
N ALA A 652 14.33 -51.18 -22.14
CA ALA A 652 14.48 -49.91 -21.42
C ALA A 652 15.80 -49.24 -21.81
N THR A 653 15.77 -47.92 -21.96
CA THR A 653 16.96 -47.07 -22.06
C THR A 653 17.39 -46.57 -20.68
N TRP A 654 18.62 -46.07 -20.57
CA TRP A 654 19.11 -45.50 -19.31
C TRP A 654 18.27 -44.32 -18.82
N ILE A 655 17.72 -43.52 -19.73
CA ILE A 655 16.80 -42.45 -19.37
C ILE A 655 15.49 -42.99 -18.80
N ASP A 656 14.94 -44.08 -19.34
CA ASP A 656 13.72 -44.68 -18.79
C ASP A 656 13.92 -45.13 -17.34
N ILE A 657 15.07 -45.75 -17.04
CA ILE A 657 15.43 -46.15 -15.67
C ILE A 657 15.52 -44.94 -14.75
N TYR A 658 16.18 -43.87 -15.19
CA TYR A 658 16.29 -42.64 -14.43
C TYR A 658 14.92 -41.99 -14.16
N MET A 659 14.06 -41.92 -15.19
CA MET A 659 12.71 -41.36 -15.08
C MET A 659 11.83 -42.16 -14.10
N TRP A 660 11.88 -43.51 -14.16
CA TRP A 660 11.19 -44.35 -13.19
C TRP A 660 11.74 -44.15 -11.78
N PHE A 661 13.05 -44.07 -11.61
CA PHE A 661 13.68 -43.83 -10.32
C PHE A 661 13.19 -42.52 -9.69
N ILE A 662 13.28 -41.39 -10.40
CA ILE A 662 12.85 -40.10 -9.84
C ILE A 662 11.34 -40.03 -9.60
N ALA A 663 10.53 -40.65 -10.46
CA ALA A 663 9.08 -40.67 -10.28
C ALA A 663 8.67 -41.51 -9.06
N ILE A 664 9.30 -42.68 -8.86
CA ILE A 664 9.05 -43.55 -7.70
C ILE A 664 9.49 -42.83 -6.41
N MET A 665 10.68 -42.24 -6.38
CA MET A 665 11.12 -41.47 -5.21
C MET A 665 10.15 -40.31 -4.93
N PHE A 666 9.75 -39.55 -5.95
CA PHE A 666 8.82 -38.45 -5.76
C PHE A 666 7.47 -38.89 -5.17
N VAL A 667 6.82 -39.89 -5.79
CA VAL A 667 5.46 -40.32 -5.43
C VAL A 667 5.41 -41.10 -4.12
N PHE A 668 6.39 -41.97 -3.85
CA PHE A 668 6.35 -42.87 -2.71
C PHE A 668 7.16 -42.40 -1.51
N THR A 669 8.06 -41.42 -1.67
CA THR A 669 8.84 -40.88 -0.54
C THR A 669 8.53 -39.41 -0.28
N HIS A 670 8.71 -38.51 -1.26
CA HIS A 670 8.60 -37.07 -1.01
C HIS A 670 7.16 -36.62 -0.72
N VAL A 671 6.24 -36.90 -1.65
CA VAL A 671 4.84 -36.46 -1.55
C VAL A 671 4.15 -36.93 -0.26
N PRO A 672 4.20 -38.22 0.13
CA PRO A 672 3.50 -38.70 1.33
C PRO A 672 4.08 -38.10 2.61
N VAL A 673 5.41 -37.87 2.67
CA VAL A 673 6.08 -37.30 3.83
C VAL A 673 5.61 -35.85 4.08
N CYS A 674 5.61 -35.00 3.04
CA CYS A 674 5.16 -33.61 3.17
C CYS A 674 3.68 -33.55 3.61
N PHE A 675 2.80 -34.33 2.99
CA PHE A 675 1.38 -34.36 3.38
C PHE A 675 1.16 -34.87 4.81
N TYR A 676 1.92 -35.88 5.24
CA TYR A 676 1.85 -36.37 6.61
C TYR A 676 2.33 -35.32 7.63
N ALA A 677 3.41 -34.60 7.31
CA ALA A 677 3.93 -33.52 8.15
C ALA A 677 2.93 -32.37 8.27
N MET A 678 2.35 -31.92 7.15
CA MET A 678 1.28 -30.92 7.12
C MET A 678 0.05 -31.36 7.93
N TYR A 679 -0.41 -32.61 7.75
CA TYR A 679 -1.52 -33.17 8.52
C TYR A 679 -1.26 -33.11 10.02
N LYS A 680 -0.07 -33.54 10.46
CA LYS A 680 0.33 -33.50 11.87
C LYS A 680 0.37 -32.07 12.40
N ALA A 681 0.90 -31.12 11.62
CA ALA A 681 0.96 -29.71 12.00
C ALA A 681 -0.43 -29.06 12.09
N CYS A 682 -1.32 -29.32 11.13
CA CYS A 682 -2.71 -28.84 11.19
C CYS A 682 -3.43 -29.39 12.42
N ARG A 683 -3.27 -30.69 12.71
CA ARG A 683 -3.84 -31.33 13.91
C ARG A 683 -3.32 -30.72 15.21
N ALA A 684 -2.02 -30.46 15.30
CA ALA A 684 -1.41 -29.84 16.49
C ALA A 684 -1.92 -28.41 16.73
N ASN A 685 -2.21 -27.68 15.66
CA ASN A 685 -2.67 -26.29 15.70
C ASN A 685 -4.21 -26.13 15.67
N ASN A 686 -4.97 -27.22 15.83
CA ASN A 686 -6.44 -27.23 15.73
C ASN A 686 -6.99 -26.60 14.43
N LYS A 687 -6.26 -26.71 13.32
CA LYS A 687 -6.70 -26.23 12.00
C LYS A 687 -7.41 -27.33 11.19
N PRO A 688 -8.48 -27.02 10.46
CA PRO A 688 -9.15 -27.99 9.59
C PRO A 688 -8.24 -28.34 8.40
N TYR A 689 -7.67 -29.54 8.42
CA TYR A 689 -6.67 -29.97 7.43
C TYR A 689 -7.16 -29.84 5.98
N ILE A 690 -8.32 -30.42 5.65
CA ILE A 690 -8.83 -30.42 4.25
C ILE A 690 -9.07 -29.00 3.74
N GLN A 691 -9.71 -28.15 4.55
CA GLN A 691 -9.96 -26.76 4.17
C GLN A 691 -8.65 -25.97 4.00
N SER A 692 -7.67 -26.20 4.89
CA SER A 692 -6.34 -25.58 4.77
C SER A 692 -5.65 -26.04 3.50
N MET A 693 -5.66 -27.34 3.19
CA MET A 693 -5.04 -27.85 1.96
C MET A 693 -5.68 -27.28 0.69
N ILE A 694 -7.01 -27.10 0.65
CA ILE A 694 -7.68 -26.49 -0.50
C ILE A 694 -7.29 -25.02 -0.63
N TRP A 695 -7.37 -24.27 0.47
CA TRP A 695 -7.11 -22.83 0.47
C TRP A 695 -5.63 -22.49 0.26
N ASP A 696 -4.71 -23.30 0.79
CA ASP A 696 -3.30 -22.99 0.74
C ASP A 696 -2.68 -23.41 -0.61
N ASN A 697 -3.26 -24.41 -1.30
CA ASN A 697 -2.71 -24.97 -2.52
C ASN A 697 -3.44 -24.61 -3.82
N TRP A 698 -4.51 -23.81 -3.79
CA TRP A 698 -5.26 -23.53 -5.02
C TRP A 698 -4.41 -22.81 -6.08
N ALA A 699 -3.48 -21.94 -5.66
CA ALA A 699 -2.56 -21.26 -6.56
C ALA A 699 -1.70 -22.24 -7.36
N ILE A 700 -1.11 -23.23 -6.68
CA ILE A 700 -0.26 -24.23 -7.33
C ILE A 700 -1.09 -25.20 -8.17
N VAL A 701 -2.32 -25.51 -7.76
CA VAL A 701 -3.23 -26.37 -8.55
C VAL A 701 -3.58 -25.69 -9.87
N VAL A 702 -3.94 -24.40 -9.84
CA VAL A 702 -4.21 -23.62 -11.06
C VAL A 702 -2.96 -23.51 -11.93
N TYR A 703 -1.80 -23.29 -11.32
CA TYR A 703 -0.50 -23.26 -12.00
C TYR A 703 -0.24 -24.56 -12.76
N ILE A 704 -0.26 -25.70 -12.06
CA ILE A 704 0.00 -27.04 -12.62
C ILE A 704 -1.02 -27.37 -13.70
N ALA A 705 -2.32 -27.14 -13.44
CA ALA A 705 -3.37 -27.42 -14.40
C ALA A 705 -3.19 -26.62 -15.70
N SER A 706 -2.93 -25.31 -15.59
CA SER A 706 -2.74 -24.45 -16.76
C SER A 706 -1.46 -24.81 -17.52
N TYR A 707 -0.38 -25.08 -16.79
CA TYR A 707 0.88 -25.57 -17.34
C TYR A 707 0.68 -26.82 -18.20
N TYR A 708 0.01 -27.85 -17.65
CA TYR A 708 -0.23 -29.11 -18.34
C TYR A 708 -1.22 -28.96 -19.49
N LEU A 709 -2.33 -28.24 -19.30
CA LEU A 709 -3.34 -28.04 -20.32
C LEU A 709 -2.77 -27.32 -21.55
N TRP A 710 -1.87 -26.35 -21.36
CA TRP A 710 -1.23 -25.69 -22.48
C TRP A 710 -0.29 -26.65 -23.22
N ILE A 711 0.69 -27.23 -22.53
CA ILE A 711 1.77 -27.99 -23.18
C ILE A 711 1.30 -29.31 -23.81
N THR A 712 0.22 -29.90 -23.29
CA THR A 712 -0.34 -31.16 -23.83
C THR A 712 -1.44 -30.95 -24.86
N SER A 713 -1.82 -29.69 -25.14
CA SER A 713 -2.84 -29.40 -26.13
C SER A 713 -2.38 -29.85 -27.52
N PRO A 714 -3.26 -30.50 -28.33
CA PRO A 714 -2.95 -30.81 -29.72
C PRO A 714 -2.74 -29.55 -30.59
N HIS A 715 -3.11 -28.37 -30.08
CA HIS A 715 -2.95 -27.09 -30.76
C HIS A 715 -1.77 -26.25 -30.21
N SER A 716 -0.96 -26.80 -29.30
CA SER A 716 0.24 -26.13 -28.82
C SER A 716 1.44 -26.46 -29.69
N TYR A 717 2.30 -25.46 -29.92
CA TYR A 717 3.57 -25.61 -30.63
C TYR A 717 4.77 -25.62 -29.67
N ILE A 718 4.53 -25.60 -28.35
CA ILE A 718 5.59 -25.52 -27.34
C ILE A 718 6.64 -26.64 -27.49
N LEU A 719 6.18 -27.86 -27.73
CA LEU A 719 7.05 -29.02 -27.91
C LEU A 719 7.46 -29.23 -29.36
N SER A 720 6.62 -28.90 -30.33
CA SER A 720 6.87 -29.19 -31.75
C SER A 720 7.78 -28.17 -32.45
N ASN A 721 7.89 -26.95 -31.90
CA ASN A 721 8.60 -25.82 -32.52
C ASN A 721 9.65 -25.21 -31.59
N GLU A 722 10.21 -26.01 -30.69
CA GLU A 722 11.36 -25.63 -29.86
C GLU A 722 11.12 -24.51 -28.84
N HIS A 723 9.86 -24.15 -28.53
CA HIS A 723 9.57 -23.08 -27.55
C HIS A 723 9.68 -23.52 -26.08
N PHE A 724 9.94 -24.81 -25.81
CA PHE A 724 9.88 -25.36 -24.46
C PHE A 724 10.80 -24.65 -23.45
N ALA A 725 12.06 -24.35 -23.82
CA ALA A 725 13.00 -23.73 -22.89
C ALA A 725 12.55 -22.33 -22.45
N ILE A 726 12.10 -21.48 -23.38
CA ILE A 726 11.58 -20.14 -23.06
C ILE A 726 10.25 -20.22 -22.29
N TYR A 727 9.42 -21.21 -22.60
CA TYR A 727 8.20 -21.48 -21.83
C TYR A 727 8.52 -21.82 -20.37
N LEU A 728 9.48 -22.71 -20.11
CA LEU A 728 9.93 -23.07 -18.76
C LEU A 728 10.48 -21.85 -18.00
N LEU A 729 11.20 -20.94 -18.68
CA LEU A 729 11.65 -19.68 -18.06
C LEU A 729 10.46 -18.79 -17.67
N ALA A 730 9.48 -18.61 -18.55
CA ALA A 730 8.30 -17.79 -18.29
C ALA A 730 7.52 -18.28 -17.06
N ILE A 731 7.17 -19.56 -17.05
CA ILE A 731 6.39 -20.16 -15.97
C ILE A 731 7.24 -20.35 -14.69
N GLY A 732 8.56 -20.49 -14.83
CA GLY A 732 9.50 -20.58 -13.72
C GLY A 732 9.54 -19.33 -12.84
N ILE A 733 9.50 -18.14 -13.44
CA ILE A 733 9.39 -16.88 -12.68
C ILE A 733 8.05 -16.80 -11.94
N VAL A 734 6.98 -17.31 -12.55
CA VAL A 734 5.64 -17.33 -11.97
C VAL A 734 5.59 -18.31 -10.79
N PHE A 735 6.22 -19.47 -10.92
CA PHE A 735 6.44 -20.42 -9.84
C PHE A 735 7.24 -19.81 -8.69
N GLY A 736 8.37 -19.15 -9.00
CA GLY A 736 9.15 -18.40 -8.02
C GLY A 736 8.30 -17.39 -7.25
N ARG A 737 7.42 -16.67 -7.96
CA ARG A 737 6.45 -15.75 -7.33
C ARG A 737 5.50 -16.46 -6.36
N ILE A 738 4.98 -17.63 -6.71
CA ILE A 738 4.06 -18.40 -5.86
C ILE A 738 4.79 -18.81 -4.57
N CYS A 739 5.97 -19.42 -4.69
CA CYS A 739 6.78 -19.84 -3.53
C CYS A 739 7.19 -18.67 -2.65
N SER A 740 7.74 -17.58 -3.21
CA SER A 740 8.18 -16.43 -2.40
C SER A 740 7.03 -15.77 -1.62
N LYS A 741 5.78 -15.86 -2.09
CA LYS A 741 4.62 -15.36 -1.31
C LYS A 741 4.29 -16.28 -0.14
N ILE A 742 4.40 -17.60 -0.30
CA ILE A 742 4.20 -18.57 0.79
C ILE A 742 5.30 -18.40 1.85
N ILE A 743 6.56 -18.24 1.41
CA ILE A 743 7.70 -17.98 2.30
C ILE A 743 7.48 -16.67 3.07
N LEU A 744 7.09 -15.58 2.40
CA LEU A 744 6.78 -14.32 3.09
C LEU A 744 5.64 -14.48 4.11
N ALA A 745 4.62 -15.28 3.79
CA ALA A 745 3.53 -15.58 4.72
C ALA A 745 4.01 -16.39 5.94
N HIS A 746 4.91 -17.34 5.74
CA HIS A 746 5.58 -18.06 6.82
C HIS A 746 6.34 -17.10 7.75
N LEU A 747 7.20 -16.25 7.18
CA LEU A 747 8.06 -15.31 7.92
C LEU A 747 7.25 -14.28 8.72
N THR A 748 6.13 -13.82 8.17
CA THR A 748 5.23 -12.86 8.83
C THR A 748 4.16 -13.53 9.69
N LYS A 749 4.11 -14.87 9.72
CA LYS A 749 3.05 -15.69 10.33
C LYS A 749 1.65 -15.25 9.89
N SER A 750 1.51 -14.88 8.63
CA SER A 750 0.22 -14.49 8.05
C SER A 750 -0.58 -15.71 7.60
N GLU A 751 -1.83 -15.47 7.23
CA GLU A 751 -2.60 -16.44 6.44
C GLU A 751 -1.97 -16.64 5.06
N SER A 752 -2.34 -17.74 4.40
CA SER A 752 -1.87 -18.05 3.06
C SER A 752 -2.27 -16.94 2.09
N PRO A 753 -1.34 -16.52 1.21
CA PRO A 753 -1.54 -15.37 0.36
C PRO A 753 -2.52 -15.64 -0.77
N MET A 754 -3.25 -14.61 -1.17
CA MET A 754 -3.99 -14.61 -2.44
C MET A 754 -3.04 -14.89 -3.62
N PRO A 755 -3.48 -15.53 -4.71
CA PRO A 755 -2.58 -15.84 -5.81
C PRO A 755 -2.05 -14.62 -6.54
N THR A 756 -0.98 -14.86 -7.26
CA THR A 756 -0.36 -13.84 -8.07
C THR A 756 -1.17 -13.56 -9.33
N GLY A 757 -1.31 -12.28 -9.69
CA GLY A 757 -1.86 -11.88 -11.00
C GLY A 757 -1.02 -12.41 -12.16
N LEU A 758 0.24 -12.84 -11.92
CA LEU A 758 1.07 -13.50 -12.92
C LEU A 758 0.51 -14.85 -13.40
N LEU A 759 -0.48 -15.44 -12.71
CA LEU A 759 -1.18 -16.62 -13.22
C LEU A 759 -2.11 -16.28 -14.39
N ILE A 760 -2.56 -15.03 -14.54
CA ILE A 760 -3.55 -14.65 -15.55
C ILE A 760 -3.07 -14.97 -16.97
N PRO A 761 -1.85 -14.57 -17.41
CA PRO A 761 -1.40 -14.93 -18.76
C PRO A 761 -1.20 -16.44 -18.95
N LEU A 762 -0.79 -17.18 -17.91
CA LEU A 762 -0.67 -18.64 -18.00
C LEU A 762 -2.03 -19.31 -18.21
N VAL A 763 -3.03 -18.92 -17.44
CA VAL A 763 -4.42 -19.41 -17.56
C VAL A 763 -5.00 -19.02 -18.92
N LEU A 764 -4.78 -17.78 -19.36
CA LEU A 764 -5.26 -17.31 -20.66
C LEU A 764 -4.61 -18.05 -21.81
N GLY A 765 -3.29 -18.26 -21.80
CA GLY A 765 -2.60 -19.03 -22.84
C GLY A 765 -3.07 -20.47 -22.89
N ALA A 766 -3.23 -21.13 -21.73
CA ALA A 766 -3.80 -22.48 -21.65
C ALA A 766 -5.23 -22.54 -22.19
N PHE A 767 -6.08 -21.56 -21.85
CA PHE A 767 -7.45 -21.47 -22.31
C PHE A 767 -7.53 -21.23 -23.82
N VAL A 768 -6.81 -20.24 -24.34
CA VAL A 768 -6.80 -19.86 -25.77
C VAL A 768 -6.33 -21.01 -26.63
N THR A 769 -5.27 -21.71 -26.22
CA THR A 769 -4.73 -22.87 -26.96
C THR A 769 -5.74 -24.02 -27.05
N ASN A 770 -6.55 -24.23 -26.00
CA ASN A 770 -7.53 -25.32 -25.97
C ASN A 770 -8.94 -24.90 -26.44
N LEU A 771 -9.18 -23.63 -26.76
CA LEU A 771 -10.47 -23.13 -27.23
C LEU A 771 -11.01 -23.88 -28.48
N PRO A 772 -10.18 -24.26 -29.47
CA PRO A 772 -10.63 -25.02 -30.65
C PRO A 772 -11.12 -26.44 -30.32
N ILE A 773 -10.77 -27.00 -29.15
CA ILE A 773 -11.25 -28.33 -28.73
C ILE A 773 -12.75 -28.27 -28.40
N TYR A 774 -13.22 -27.14 -27.90
CA TYR A 774 -14.58 -26.98 -27.36
C TYR A 774 -15.49 -26.10 -28.24
N THR A 775 -14.93 -25.47 -29.27
CA THR A 775 -15.63 -24.50 -30.13
C THR A 775 -15.22 -24.67 -31.59
N PRO A 776 -16.04 -24.22 -32.56
CA PRO A 776 -15.68 -24.27 -33.98
C PRO A 776 -14.66 -23.18 -34.39
N ILE A 777 -14.01 -22.51 -33.43
CA ILE A 777 -13.03 -21.44 -33.67
C ILE A 777 -11.70 -22.10 -34.04
N GLU A 778 -11.06 -21.64 -35.12
CA GLU A 778 -9.73 -22.12 -35.50
C GLU A 778 -8.67 -21.79 -34.43
N PRO A 779 -7.57 -22.56 -34.33
CA PRO A 779 -6.47 -22.25 -33.42
C PRO A 779 -6.00 -20.80 -33.55
N ILE A 780 -6.15 -20.04 -32.46
CA ILE A 780 -5.78 -18.62 -32.40
C ILE A 780 -4.27 -18.45 -32.45
N PHE A 781 -3.53 -19.32 -31.76
CA PHE A 781 -2.08 -19.32 -31.84
C PHE A 781 -1.60 -20.04 -33.09
N THR A 782 -0.84 -19.32 -33.92
CA THR A 782 0.18 -19.90 -34.78
C THR A 782 1.44 -20.17 -33.95
N ALA A 783 2.40 -20.95 -34.46
CA ALA A 783 3.68 -21.17 -33.77
C ALA A 783 4.39 -19.85 -33.42
N GLU A 784 4.46 -18.92 -34.38
CA GLU A 784 5.06 -17.59 -34.16
C GLU A 784 4.29 -16.77 -33.10
N ALA A 785 2.96 -16.78 -33.15
CA ALA A 785 2.14 -16.05 -32.19
C ALA A 785 2.26 -16.65 -30.77
N GLU A 786 2.31 -17.98 -30.65
CA GLU A 786 2.53 -18.66 -29.37
C GLU A 786 3.91 -18.28 -28.77
N TYR A 787 4.95 -18.28 -29.59
CA TYR A 787 6.29 -17.87 -29.19
C TYR A 787 6.34 -16.41 -28.70
N ILE A 788 5.79 -15.48 -29.50
CA ILE A 788 5.72 -14.05 -29.14
C ILE A 788 4.95 -13.86 -27.83
N TYR A 789 3.84 -14.58 -27.66
CA TYR A 789 3.06 -14.54 -26.41
C TYR A 789 3.90 -15.03 -25.22
N ILE A 790 4.60 -16.14 -25.34
CA ILE A 790 5.46 -16.69 -24.28
C ILE A 790 6.61 -15.72 -23.94
N VAL A 791 7.26 -15.13 -24.94
CA VAL A 791 8.34 -14.14 -24.72
C VAL A 791 7.78 -12.89 -24.03
N GLY A 792 6.65 -12.36 -24.49
CA GLY A 792 5.97 -11.24 -23.85
C GLY A 792 5.57 -11.56 -22.41
N TYR A 793 5.10 -12.79 -22.16
CA TYR A 793 4.77 -13.27 -20.83
C TYR A 793 6.01 -13.38 -19.94
N PHE A 794 7.12 -13.93 -20.44
CA PHE A 794 8.39 -14.00 -19.72
C PHE A 794 8.87 -12.60 -19.30
N LEU A 795 8.90 -11.64 -20.21
CA LEU A 795 9.33 -10.26 -19.93
C LEU A 795 8.41 -9.60 -18.88
N LEU A 796 7.10 -9.75 -19.03
CA LEU A 796 6.12 -9.26 -18.06
C LEU A 796 6.33 -9.88 -16.67
N ALA A 797 6.47 -11.21 -16.61
CA ALA A 797 6.67 -11.96 -15.37
C ALA A 797 7.97 -11.54 -14.69
N LEU A 798 9.07 -11.42 -15.45
CA LEU A 798 10.37 -11.00 -14.95
C LEU A 798 10.32 -9.60 -14.35
N VAL A 799 9.79 -8.61 -15.08
CA VAL A 799 9.70 -7.21 -14.60
C VAL A 799 8.84 -7.13 -13.33
N LEU A 800 7.68 -7.78 -13.32
CA LEU A 800 6.77 -7.73 -12.17
C LEU A 800 7.31 -8.49 -10.96
N TYR A 801 8.00 -9.62 -11.17
CA TYR A 801 8.66 -10.36 -10.10
C TYR A 801 9.82 -9.56 -9.51
N LEU A 802 10.72 -9.02 -10.34
CA LEU A 802 11.86 -8.22 -9.88
C LEU A 802 11.40 -6.96 -9.15
N ARG A 803 10.41 -6.24 -9.67
CA ARG A 803 9.83 -5.08 -8.98
C ARG A 803 9.31 -5.48 -7.60
N TRP A 804 8.56 -6.58 -7.52
CA TRP A 804 8.05 -7.04 -6.23
C TRP A 804 9.16 -7.46 -5.27
N ALA A 805 10.16 -8.20 -5.75
CA ALA A 805 11.28 -8.65 -4.93
C ALA A 805 12.02 -7.45 -4.34
N VAL A 806 12.36 -6.44 -5.15
CA VAL A 806 13.00 -5.20 -4.69
C VAL A 806 12.16 -4.51 -3.62
N LEU A 807 10.84 -4.34 -3.84
CA LEU A 807 9.97 -3.67 -2.86
C LEU A 807 9.88 -4.41 -1.52
N VAL A 808 9.79 -5.74 -1.54
CA VAL A 808 9.73 -6.53 -0.31
C VAL A 808 11.07 -6.55 0.41
N ILE A 809 12.17 -6.74 -0.33
CA ILE A 809 13.53 -6.70 0.23
C ILE A 809 13.78 -5.34 0.88
N ASP A 810 13.47 -4.24 0.19
CA ASP A 810 13.64 -2.88 0.70
C ASP A 810 12.79 -2.62 1.95
N SER A 811 11.54 -3.10 1.95
CA SER A 811 10.64 -3.00 3.10
C SER A 811 11.18 -3.75 4.33
N ILE A 812 11.67 -4.98 4.14
CA ILE A 812 12.25 -5.78 5.23
C ILE A 812 13.56 -5.16 5.71
N CYS A 813 14.42 -4.71 4.79
CA CYS A 813 15.69 -4.03 5.11
C CYS A 813 15.45 -2.77 5.94
N THR A 814 14.53 -1.91 5.49
CA THR A 814 14.14 -0.68 6.18
C THR A 814 13.59 -0.97 7.56
N TYR A 815 12.70 -1.96 7.67
CA TYR A 815 12.07 -2.33 8.93
C TYR A 815 13.04 -2.92 9.96
N LEU A 816 13.96 -3.77 9.51
CA LEU A 816 14.94 -4.43 10.37
C LEU A 816 16.22 -3.60 10.56
N GLY A 817 16.41 -2.53 9.80
CA GLY A 817 17.64 -1.72 9.81
C GLY A 817 18.86 -2.45 9.26
N ILE A 818 18.68 -3.33 8.27
CA ILE A 818 19.76 -4.13 7.65
C ILE A 818 19.97 -3.76 6.19
N GLN A 819 21.11 -4.14 5.61
CA GLN A 819 21.38 -4.04 4.18
C GLN A 819 21.32 -5.42 3.52
N CYS A 820 20.75 -5.50 2.31
CA CYS A 820 20.52 -6.78 1.65
C CYS A 820 21.83 -7.49 1.23
N LEU A 821 22.78 -6.76 0.61
CA LEU A 821 23.94 -7.36 -0.07
C LEU A 821 25.29 -7.11 0.64
N ILE A 822 25.34 -6.26 1.66
CA ILE A 822 26.57 -5.86 2.35
C ILE A 822 26.33 -5.88 3.86
N ILE A 823 27.36 -6.26 4.63
CA ILE A 823 27.38 -6.13 6.09
C ILE A 823 28.17 -4.85 6.45
N PRO A 824 27.54 -3.82 7.07
CA PRO A 824 28.22 -2.58 7.44
C PRO A 824 29.35 -2.78 8.45
N GLU A 825 30.46 -2.05 8.32
CA GLU A 825 31.64 -2.18 9.20
C GLU A 825 31.35 -1.99 10.70
N GLN A 826 30.32 -1.22 11.07
CA GLN A 826 29.95 -1.01 12.47
C GLN A 826 29.51 -2.29 13.17
N HIS A 827 28.94 -3.26 12.45
CA HIS A 827 28.57 -4.57 13.02
C HIS A 827 29.75 -5.53 13.22
N THR A 828 30.90 -5.26 12.60
CA THR A 828 32.09 -6.12 12.72
C THR A 828 33.01 -5.76 13.89
N LYS A 829 32.75 -4.67 14.62
CA LYS A 829 33.65 -4.15 15.67
C LYS A 829 33.23 -4.47 17.12
N ASP A 830 32.03 -5.01 17.34
CA ASP A 830 31.55 -5.41 18.68
C ASP A 830 31.80 -6.90 19.01
N HIS A 831 32.70 -7.57 18.27
CA HIS A 831 33.06 -8.98 18.49
C HIS A 831 34.57 -9.21 18.51
#